data_AF-A0A3C0WDX1-F1
#
_entry.id   AF-A0A3C0WDX1-F1
#
_cell.length_a   1.000
_cell.length_b   1.000
_cell.length_c   1.000
_cell.angle_alpha   90.00
_cell.angle_beta   90.00
_cell.angle_gamma   90.00
#
_symmetry.space_group_name_H-M   'P 1'
#
loop_
_entity.id
_entity.type
_entity.pdbx_description
1 polymer ?
#
loop_
_entity_poly.entity_id
_entity_poly.type
_entity_poly.pdbx_seq_one_letter_code
_entity_poly.pdbx_strand_id
1 'polypeptide(L)'
;RRFTAVFGIDSNRVTSFYSNTGRGAVVGSVVVGEKELYQSPVMREGMTGQNVAVPLGDANSFDLIVRGKDEGIIERVDFNQADWADAQVELTDGRTIRIGDLPTAPLARVPSTDLPFSFVYNGQASSEFIHQWEKSWSDDVVGPDITTKVLTLSDPQSGLTVKCDVTVYKKLPVVEWVLTLRNDGKTQTHLIENVLPLDCEFERDNEDEFVLHHSNGSPHSLVRMSDETDYAPRETVLSPQSNKKLNSLIGLPASNDLPFFNLEWNNRGAVFAIGWPGQWQADFVRDEHRGINLKAGQQDVSFVLEPGEKVRTPRIAMLLWKGGDWLRAQNLWRSWMVSHNLPRTADGVLPPFQHNASSSAHYIESSGATEENQKMFVDRYVDHGITPDYWWIDAGWYDYADYWLNVGSWNPNKNRFPNGLKPISDYLHQRDMKFILWFTPEMVTRGTELDLMQKPWLLKGGAEWWMGHALIQGEYPAHVNDSGLTLMEDVAAFGTGNPDATATTKQSLADGKWHLVTATRFINPDTEKSELRVFIDGELNAFAVSNNLDLMNKNDSFGVGRQYQTRGIVGEIDDVRVYDVALDASQVRSLFKQQLDVKPSHHYPFNKSVKDVAGGIDGEMIGSGDFRFVPGVNGGDDSALVFNNDYGVKIPNSAYENYTLSCWLRMDAPQAPPWGRGDMRLLDFGDPAAAEWITEYVDSRITSQGVDLYRHDGIPPLSFWNANDESERR
;
A
#
# COMPACT_ATOMS: atom_id res chain seq x y z
N ARG A 1 37.54 -39.52 11.72
CA ARG A 1 38.76 -40.35 11.92
C ARG A 1 39.10 -40.53 13.40
N ARG A 2 39.32 -39.47 14.19
CA ARG A 2 39.75 -39.58 15.59
C ARG A 2 39.23 -38.39 16.42
N PHE A 3 38.81 -38.62 17.65
CA PHE A 3 38.54 -37.58 18.65
C PHE A 3 39.69 -37.49 19.66
N THR A 4 40.06 -36.28 20.07
CA THR A 4 41.05 -36.04 21.12
C THR A 4 40.62 -34.92 22.06
N ALA A 5 40.86 -35.06 23.36
CA ALA A 5 40.57 -34.04 24.37
C ALA A 5 41.36 -34.31 25.66
N VAL A 6 41.27 -33.41 26.63
CA VAL A 6 41.62 -33.65 28.03
C VAL A 6 40.33 -33.61 28.86
N PHE A 7 39.97 -34.72 29.49
CA PHE A 7 38.79 -34.80 30.35
C PHE A 7 39.17 -34.60 31.82
N GLY A 8 38.50 -33.69 32.53
CA GLY A 8 38.83 -33.39 33.92
C GLY A 8 37.67 -32.75 34.69
N ILE A 9 37.83 -32.64 36.01
CA ILE A 9 36.91 -31.90 36.89
C ILE A 9 37.35 -30.44 36.94
N ASP A 10 36.40 -29.53 36.87
CA ASP A 10 36.66 -28.10 36.98
C ASP A 10 37.05 -27.71 38.42
N SER A 11 37.98 -26.78 38.61
CA SER A 11 38.47 -26.28 39.90
C SER A 11 37.91 -24.88 40.25
N ASN A 12 36.65 -24.63 39.90
CA ASN A 12 36.00 -23.31 39.98
C ASN A 12 35.98 -22.60 41.34
N ARG A 13 35.98 -23.33 42.47
CA ARG A 13 35.63 -22.76 43.79
C ARG A 13 36.52 -23.20 44.94
N VAL A 14 37.75 -23.63 44.67
CA VAL A 14 38.65 -24.30 45.63
C VAL A 14 38.90 -23.57 46.96
N THR A 15 38.75 -22.25 47.01
CA THR A 15 38.96 -21.44 48.24
C THR A 15 37.67 -20.92 48.91
N SER A 16 36.48 -21.25 48.38
CA SER A 16 35.21 -20.73 48.89
C SER A 16 34.54 -21.65 49.93
N PHE A 17 33.49 -21.16 50.59
CA PHE A 17 32.63 -21.99 51.45
C PHE A 17 32.04 -23.21 50.70
N TYR A 18 31.77 -23.06 49.40
CA TYR A 18 31.37 -24.13 48.49
C TYR A 18 32.56 -24.75 47.77
N SER A 19 33.69 -24.91 48.46
CA SER A 19 34.89 -25.49 47.86
C SER A 19 34.63 -26.86 47.28
N ASN A 20 35.03 -27.04 46.01
CA ASN A 20 35.00 -28.30 45.32
C ASN A 20 36.31 -29.09 45.47
N THR A 21 37.22 -28.66 46.36
CA THR A 21 38.52 -29.31 46.53
C THR A 21 38.37 -30.79 46.91
N GLY A 22 38.94 -31.68 46.09
CA GLY A 22 38.82 -33.14 46.23
C GLY A 22 37.40 -33.69 46.02
N ARG A 23 36.43 -32.86 45.61
CA ARG A 23 35.02 -33.24 45.41
C ARG A 23 34.71 -33.54 43.93
N GLY A 24 33.47 -33.89 43.66
CA GLY A 24 33.02 -34.41 42.37
C GLY A 24 33.34 -35.90 42.22
N ALA A 25 32.58 -36.57 41.37
CA ALA A 25 32.79 -37.97 41.00
C ALA A 25 32.20 -38.21 39.62
N VAL A 26 32.97 -37.91 38.57
CA VAL A 26 32.45 -37.89 37.19
C VAL A 26 33.18 -38.87 36.29
N VAL A 27 32.45 -39.49 35.38
CA VAL A 27 32.98 -40.32 34.31
C VAL A 27 32.65 -39.70 32.96
N GLY A 28 33.67 -39.47 32.14
CA GLY A 28 33.54 -39.01 30.76
C GLY A 28 33.51 -40.21 29.82
N SER A 29 32.65 -40.18 28.81
CA SER A 29 32.53 -41.26 27.83
C SER A 29 32.39 -40.73 26.41
N VAL A 30 32.95 -41.46 25.45
CA VAL A 30 32.82 -41.18 24.01
C VAL A 30 32.06 -42.34 23.39
N VAL A 31 30.89 -42.05 22.83
CA VAL A 31 29.95 -43.07 22.31
C VAL A 31 29.71 -42.83 20.83
N VAL A 32 29.67 -43.89 20.03
CA VAL A 32 29.25 -43.84 18.61
C VAL A 32 28.06 -44.77 18.44
N GLY A 33 26.88 -44.21 18.16
CA GLY A 33 25.62 -44.95 18.16
C GLY A 33 25.36 -45.55 19.55
N GLU A 34 25.25 -46.87 19.66
CA GLU A 34 25.07 -47.56 20.94
C GLU A 34 26.40 -48.03 21.56
N LYS A 35 27.54 -47.80 20.89
CA LYS A 35 28.84 -48.36 21.30
C LYS A 35 29.68 -47.34 22.05
N GLU A 36 29.95 -47.61 23.33
CA GLU A 36 30.93 -46.84 24.11
C GLU A 36 32.35 -47.20 23.67
N LEU A 37 33.05 -46.23 23.06
CA LEU A 37 34.41 -46.40 22.54
C LEU A 37 35.47 -46.05 23.58
N TYR A 38 35.12 -45.22 24.56
CA TYR A 38 36.01 -44.81 25.64
C TYR A 38 35.22 -44.45 26.89
N GLN A 39 35.80 -44.75 28.05
CA GLN A 39 35.32 -44.35 29.37
C GLN A 39 36.52 -43.95 30.23
N SER A 40 36.45 -42.79 30.88
CA SER A 40 37.48 -42.35 31.83
C SER A 40 37.40 -43.15 33.15
N PRO A 41 38.48 -43.20 33.96
CA PRO A 41 38.31 -43.48 35.38
C PRO A 41 37.39 -42.44 36.04
N VAL A 42 36.97 -42.70 37.28
CA VAL A 42 36.23 -41.70 38.07
C VAL A 42 37.16 -40.53 38.37
N MET A 43 36.83 -39.37 37.83
CA MET A 43 37.58 -38.14 38.03
C MET A 43 37.04 -37.39 39.24
N ARG A 44 37.96 -36.80 40.01
CA ARG A 44 37.70 -35.91 41.15
C ARG A 44 38.56 -34.65 41.01
N GLU A 45 38.13 -33.57 41.64
CA GLU A 45 38.94 -32.35 41.70
C GLU A 45 40.32 -32.66 42.32
N GLY A 46 41.37 -32.04 41.78
CA GLY A 46 42.76 -32.28 42.18
C GLY A 46 43.45 -33.43 41.45
N MET A 47 42.73 -34.24 40.67
CA MET A 47 43.32 -35.20 39.75
C MET A 47 43.86 -34.51 38.49
N THR A 48 44.98 -35.00 37.96
CA THR A 48 45.45 -34.57 36.63
C THR A 48 44.42 -34.95 35.57
N GLY A 49 44.12 -34.01 34.66
CA GLY A 49 43.22 -34.25 33.53
C GLY A 49 43.65 -35.46 32.70
N GLN A 50 42.66 -36.25 32.27
CA GLN A 50 42.88 -37.48 31.53
C GLN A 50 42.94 -37.17 30.03
N ASN A 51 44.08 -37.46 29.40
CA ASN A 51 44.20 -37.40 27.94
C ASN A 51 43.31 -38.48 27.31
N VAL A 52 42.46 -38.05 26.38
CA VAL A 52 41.52 -38.88 25.64
C VAL A 52 41.90 -38.85 24.17
N ALA A 53 42.05 -40.03 23.55
CA ALA A 53 42.32 -40.19 22.13
C ALA A 53 41.58 -41.42 21.61
N VAL A 54 40.49 -41.21 20.86
CA VAL A 54 39.53 -42.26 20.49
C VAL A 54 39.42 -42.34 18.97
N PRO A 55 39.78 -43.47 18.34
CA PRO A 55 39.49 -43.70 16.93
C PRO A 55 37.97 -43.74 16.70
N LEU A 56 37.47 -42.85 15.85
CA LEU A 56 36.05 -42.79 15.48
C LEU A 56 35.75 -43.58 14.18
N GLY A 57 36.77 -43.97 13.42
CA GLY A 57 36.60 -44.58 12.10
C GLY A 57 35.86 -43.63 11.15
N ASP A 58 34.84 -44.17 10.47
CA ASP A 58 33.97 -43.49 9.50
C ASP A 58 32.66 -42.99 10.13
N ALA A 59 32.60 -42.87 11.46
CA ALA A 59 31.43 -42.34 12.15
C ALA A 59 31.10 -40.91 11.69
N ASN A 60 29.82 -40.66 11.43
CA ASN A 60 29.28 -39.34 11.07
C ASN A 60 28.73 -38.56 12.29
N SER A 61 28.56 -39.22 13.43
CA SER A 61 28.21 -38.61 14.72
C SER A 61 28.82 -39.40 15.89
N PHE A 62 28.99 -38.75 17.04
CA PHE A 62 29.40 -39.35 18.30
C PHE A 62 28.94 -38.46 19.47
N ASP A 63 28.73 -39.06 20.64
CA ASP A 63 28.31 -38.37 21.85
C ASP A 63 29.48 -38.25 22.83
N LEU A 64 29.61 -37.06 23.43
CA LEU A 64 30.43 -36.83 24.61
C LEU A 64 29.52 -36.79 25.82
N ILE A 65 29.62 -37.80 26.67
CA ILE A 65 28.74 -37.98 27.81
C ILE A 65 29.52 -37.72 29.10
N VAL A 66 28.95 -36.90 29.97
CA VAL A 66 29.45 -36.63 31.32
C VAL A 66 28.47 -37.21 32.31
N ARG A 67 28.88 -38.25 33.05
CA ARG A 67 28.03 -38.93 34.04
C ARG A 67 28.53 -38.65 35.45
N GLY A 68 27.74 -37.90 36.22
CA GLY A 68 27.96 -37.74 37.65
C GLY A 68 27.59 -39.00 38.42
N LYS A 69 28.33 -39.31 39.48
CA LYS A 69 28.00 -40.35 40.46
C LYS A 69 27.43 -39.72 41.72
N ASP A 70 26.62 -40.48 42.46
CA ASP A 70 26.01 -40.05 43.73
C ASP A 70 27.05 -39.58 44.76
N GLU A 71 28.25 -40.17 44.74
CA GLU A 71 29.37 -39.77 45.62
C GLU A 71 29.89 -38.35 45.35
N GLY A 72 29.56 -37.76 44.20
CA GLY A 72 29.85 -36.37 43.88
C GLY A 72 28.83 -35.38 44.47
N ILE A 73 27.74 -35.88 45.04
CA ILE A 73 26.69 -35.08 45.69
C ILE A 73 26.94 -35.10 47.19
N ILE A 74 27.30 -33.95 47.77
CA ILE A 74 27.61 -33.80 49.20
C ILE A 74 26.61 -32.81 49.79
N GLU A 75 25.91 -33.19 50.84
CA GLU A 75 24.92 -32.34 51.52
C GLU A 75 23.87 -31.73 50.57
N ARG A 76 23.42 -32.51 49.57
CA ARG A 76 22.49 -32.09 48.49
C ARG A 76 23.04 -31.05 47.51
N VAL A 77 24.35 -30.80 47.53
CA VAL A 77 25.05 -29.97 46.53
C VAL A 77 25.79 -30.88 45.57
N ASP A 78 25.53 -30.70 44.27
CA ASP A 78 26.17 -31.49 43.21
C ASP A 78 27.50 -30.84 42.78
N PHE A 79 28.60 -31.57 43.01
CA PHE A 79 29.96 -31.16 42.61
C PHE A 79 30.42 -31.84 41.31
N ASN A 80 29.53 -32.47 40.55
CA ASN A 80 29.85 -33.19 39.31
C ASN A 80 30.02 -32.27 38.08
N GLN A 81 30.88 -31.26 38.19
CA GLN A 81 31.21 -30.34 37.10
C GLN A 81 32.50 -30.80 36.41
N ALA A 82 32.47 -31.02 35.10
CA ALA A 82 33.59 -31.55 34.34
C ALA A 82 33.68 -30.93 32.95
N ASP A 83 34.89 -30.90 32.40
CA ASP A 83 35.19 -30.31 31.11
C ASP A 83 35.86 -31.31 30.16
N TRP A 84 35.58 -31.12 28.87
CA TRP A 84 36.36 -31.68 27.77
C TRP A 84 37.26 -30.57 27.19
N ALA A 85 38.41 -30.35 27.81
CA ALA A 85 39.35 -29.32 27.38
C ALA A 85 40.05 -29.71 26.06
N ASP A 86 40.36 -28.72 25.23
CA ASP A 86 41.01 -28.88 23.92
C ASP A 86 40.36 -29.92 22.99
N ALA A 87 39.05 -30.13 23.15
CA ALA A 87 38.29 -31.13 22.42
C ALA A 87 38.32 -30.90 20.91
N GLN A 88 38.83 -31.89 20.16
CA GLN A 88 39.10 -31.82 18.73
C GLN A 88 38.73 -33.11 18.01
N VAL A 89 38.31 -32.99 16.75
CA VAL A 89 37.99 -34.11 15.86
C VAL A 89 38.81 -34.00 14.58
N GLU A 90 39.54 -35.05 14.24
CA GLU A 90 40.20 -35.23 12.94
C GLU A 90 39.23 -35.93 11.97
N LEU A 91 38.96 -35.27 10.83
CA LEU A 91 38.12 -35.76 9.75
C LEU A 91 38.87 -36.76 8.85
N THR A 92 38.15 -37.46 7.98
CA THR A 92 38.73 -38.42 7.02
C THR A 92 39.61 -37.77 5.96
N ASP A 93 39.41 -36.47 5.69
CA ASP A 93 40.25 -35.67 4.78
C ASP A 93 41.47 -35.03 5.45
N GLY A 94 41.72 -35.33 6.73
CA GLY A 94 42.86 -34.85 7.50
C GLY A 94 42.67 -33.46 8.13
N ARG A 95 41.53 -32.79 7.93
CA ARG A 95 41.22 -31.54 8.66
C ARG A 95 40.93 -31.83 10.14
N THR A 96 41.25 -30.86 11.01
CA THR A 96 40.92 -30.91 12.43
C THR A 96 39.94 -29.81 12.79
N ILE A 97 38.89 -30.15 13.52
CA ILE A 97 37.86 -29.24 14.02
C ILE A 97 37.93 -29.21 15.55
N ARG A 98 37.93 -28.01 16.16
CA ARG A 98 37.70 -27.87 17.61
C ARG A 98 36.20 -27.88 17.89
N ILE A 99 35.78 -28.67 18.86
CA ILE A 99 34.35 -28.80 19.20
C ILE A 99 33.78 -27.48 19.71
N GLY A 100 34.57 -26.70 20.47
CA GLY A 100 34.16 -25.38 20.95
C GLY A 100 33.95 -24.33 19.85
N ASP A 101 34.43 -24.59 18.63
CA ASP A 101 34.23 -23.70 17.48
C ASP A 101 32.98 -24.08 16.66
N LEU A 102 32.28 -25.15 17.01
CA LEU A 102 31.05 -25.59 16.34
C LEU A 102 29.83 -24.79 16.84
N PRO A 103 28.84 -24.52 15.97
CA PRO A 103 27.60 -23.89 16.38
C PRO A 103 26.86 -24.78 17.40
N THR A 104 26.37 -24.17 18.48
CA THR A 104 25.52 -24.84 19.47
C THR A 104 24.07 -24.84 19.00
N ALA A 105 23.31 -25.86 19.41
CA ALA A 105 21.88 -25.93 19.10
C ALA A 105 21.12 -24.73 19.69
N PRO A 106 20.03 -24.28 19.03
CA PRO A 106 19.44 -24.90 17.85
C PRO A 106 20.18 -24.54 16.56
N LEU A 107 20.44 -25.52 15.68
CA LEU A 107 21.12 -25.27 14.41
C LEU A 107 20.18 -24.60 13.40
N ALA A 108 20.75 -23.82 12.48
CA ALA A 108 20.00 -23.29 11.34
C ALA A 108 19.48 -24.44 10.46
N ARG A 109 18.24 -24.33 10.01
CA ARG A 109 17.70 -25.19 8.95
C ARG A 109 18.48 -24.99 7.65
N VAL A 110 18.57 -26.06 6.88
CA VAL A 110 19.11 -26.00 5.52
C VAL A 110 18.22 -25.07 4.69
N PRO A 111 18.79 -24.09 3.96
CA PRO A 111 18.00 -23.19 3.12
C PRO A 111 17.08 -23.97 2.18
N SER A 112 15.82 -23.53 2.07
CA SER A 112 14.85 -24.15 1.16
C SER A 112 15.20 -23.91 -0.31
N THR A 113 14.78 -24.83 -1.18
CA THR A 113 14.79 -24.67 -2.65
C THR A 113 13.44 -24.24 -3.19
N ASP A 114 12.50 -23.90 -2.30
CA ASP A 114 11.17 -23.39 -2.68
C ASP A 114 11.30 -22.08 -3.46
N LEU A 115 10.27 -21.80 -4.25
CA LEU A 115 10.21 -20.58 -5.04
C LEU A 115 10.01 -19.37 -4.13
N PRO A 116 10.69 -18.24 -4.38
CA PRO A 116 10.61 -17.05 -3.52
C PRO A 116 9.34 -16.23 -3.81
N PHE A 117 8.28 -16.86 -4.34
CA PHE A 117 7.06 -16.20 -4.76
C PHE A 117 5.87 -17.17 -4.73
N SER A 118 4.67 -16.61 -4.67
CA SER A 118 3.42 -17.35 -4.71
C SER A 118 2.33 -16.61 -5.49
N PHE A 119 1.31 -17.34 -5.92
CA PHE A 119 0.09 -16.81 -6.51
C PHE A 119 -1.07 -17.79 -6.32
N VAL A 120 -2.29 -17.33 -6.55
CA VAL A 120 -3.49 -18.16 -6.62
C VAL A 120 -3.92 -18.26 -8.08
N TYR A 121 -4.28 -19.46 -8.52
CA TYR A 121 -4.78 -19.70 -9.87
C TYR A 121 -6.00 -20.60 -9.81
N ASN A 122 -7.13 -20.12 -10.34
CA ASN A 122 -8.41 -20.83 -10.29
C ASN A 122 -8.80 -21.24 -8.86
N GLY A 123 -8.59 -20.34 -7.89
CA GLY A 123 -8.86 -20.59 -6.47
C GLY A 123 -7.90 -21.55 -5.75
N GLN A 124 -6.84 -22.02 -6.40
CA GLN A 124 -5.82 -22.90 -5.79
C GLN A 124 -4.50 -22.16 -5.56
N ALA A 125 -3.85 -22.40 -4.42
CA ALA A 125 -2.54 -21.82 -4.13
C ALA A 125 -1.43 -22.48 -4.97
N SER A 126 -0.48 -21.68 -5.47
CA SER A 126 0.61 -22.18 -6.31
C SER A 126 1.45 -23.26 -5.65
N SER A 127 1.61 -23.25 -4.33
CA SER A 127 2.30 -24.30 -3.57
C SER A 127 1.71 -25.71 -3.81
N GLU A 128 0.42 -25.81 -4.12
CA GLU A 128 -0.28 -27.08 -4.31
C GLU A 128 -0.07 -27.71 -5.69
N PHE A 129 0.27 -26.92 -6.72
CA PHE A 129 0.33 -27.41 -8.11
C PHE A 129 1.62 -27.09 -8.86
N ILE A 130 2.36 -26.05 -8.48
CA ILE A 130 3.47 -25.52 -9.30
C ILE A 130 4.63 -26.50 -9.45
N HIS A 131 4.74 -27.46 -8.54
CA HIS A 131 5.73 -28.54 -8.60
C HIS A 131 5.49 -29.52 -9.76
N GLN A 132 4.30 -29.51 -10.35
CA GLN A 132 3.92 -30.33 -11.50
C GLN A 132 4.22 -29.65 -12.84
N TRP A 133 4.56 -28.35 -12.82
CA TRP A 133 4.83 -27.58 -14.03
C TRP A 133 6.20 -27.91 -14.63
N GLU A 134 6.31 -27.76 -15.94
CA GLU A 134 7.58 -27.93 -16.62
C GLU A 134 8.55 -26.82 -16.22
N LYS A 135 9.72 -27.22 -15.72
CA LYS A 135 10.75 -26.31 -15.20
C LYS A 135 11.96 -26.26 -16.11
N SER A 136 12.34 -25.06 -16.54
CA SER A 136 13.58 -24.84 -17.29
C SER A 136 14.37 -23.64 -16.74
N TRP A 137 15.69 -23.70 -16.93
CA TRP A 137 16.61 -22.63 -16.57
C TRP A 137 17.40 -22.20 -17.80
N SER A 138 17.65 -20.90 -17.89
CA SER A 138 18.68 -20.35 -18.77
C SER A 138 19.53 -19.33 -18.02
N ASP A 139 20.80 -19.24 -18.38
CA ASP A 139 21.72 -18.25 -17.83
C ASP A 139 22.00 -17.20 -18.91
N ASP A 140 21.94 -15.92 -18.54
CA ASP A 140 22.43 -14.80 -19.33
C ASP A 140 23.52 -14.08 -18.53
N VAL A 141 24.77 -14.22 -18.96
CA VAL A 141 25.92 -13.61 -18.28
C VAL A 141 26.10 -12.21 -18.85
N VAL A 142 25.54 -11.21 -18.17
CA VAL A 142 25.64 -9.79 -18.53
C VAL A 142 27.07 -9.25 -18.34
N GLY A 143 27.88 -9.88 -17.48
CA GLY A 143 29.30 -9.52 -17.28
C GLY A 143 30.02 -10.38 -16.23
N PRO A 144 31.28 -10.08 -15.89
CA PRO A 144 32.03 -10.87 -14.90
C PRO A 144 31.41 -10.81 -13.51
N ASP A 145 30.85 -9.65 -13.14
CA ASP A 145 30.37 -9.34 -11.78
C ASP A 145 28.84 -9.40 -11.62
N ILE A 146 28.09 -9.56 -12.71
CA ILE A 146 26.62 -9.61 -12.71
C ILE A 146 26.20 -10.83 -13.54
N THR A 147 25.28 -11.62 -13.00
CA THR A 147 24.73 -12.78 -13.70
C THR A 147 23.23 -12.77 -13.59
N THR A 148 22.55 -12.92 -14.72
CA THR A 148 21.10 -13.07 -14.77
C THR A 148 20.77 -14.53 -15.02
N LYS A 149 19.85 -15.07 -14.22
CA LYS A 149 19.30 -16.41 -14.36
C LYS A 149 17.82 -16.30 -14.60
N VAL A 150 17.32 -17.08 -15.53
CA VAL A 150 15.91 -17.11 -15.88
C VAL A 150 15.36 -18.47 -15.57
N LEU A 151 14.46 -18.52 -14.59
CA LEU A 151 13.60 -19.68 -14.35
C LEU A 151 12.32 -19.51 -15.17
N THR A 152 11.94 -20.53 -15.93
CA THR A 152 10.63 -20.60 -16.59
C THR A 152 9.88 -21.83 -16.08
N LEU A 153 8.64 -21.60 -15.65
CA LEU A 153 7.68 -22.60 -15.22
C LEU A 153 6.49 -22.54 -16.17
N SER A 154 6.11 -23.67 -16.77
CA SER A 154 5.01 -23.72 -17.73
C SER A 154 3.96 -24.76 -17.31
N ASP A 155 2.70 -24.35 -17.28
CA ASP A 155 1.56 -25.26 -17.13
C ASP A 155 1.25 -25.93 -18.47
N PRO A 156 1.45 -27.26 -18.62
CA PRO A 156 1.14 -27.95 -19.86
C PRO A 156 -0.37 -28.00 -20.16
N GLN A 157 -1.25 -27.75 -19.18
CA GLN A 157 -2.71 -27.82 -19.36
C GLN A 157 -3.30 -26.50 -19.82
N SER A 158 -3.07 -25.41 -19.08
CA SER A 158 -3.64 -24.09 -19.42
C SER A 158 -2.79 -23.29 -20.40
N GLY A 159 -1.50 -23.58 -20.52
CA GLY A 159 -0.56 -22.74 -21.26
C GLY A 159 -0.14 -21.47 -20.52
N LEU A 160 -0.43 -21.35 -19.22
CA LEU A 160 0.10 -20.27 -18.38
C LEU A 160 1.61 -20.50 -18.13
N THR A 161 2.41 -19.48 -18.38
CA THR A 161 3.86 -19.48 -18.14
C THR A 161 4.21 -18.44 -17.08
N VAL A 162 5.01 -18.82 -16.08
CA VAL A 162 5.66 -17.90 -15.14
C VAL A 162 7.17 -17.88 -15.38
N LYS A 163 7.70 -16.72 -15.72
CA LYS A 163 9.13 -16.46 -15.85
C LYS A 163 9.63 -15.65 -14.66
N CYS A 164 10.70 -16.09 -14.00
CA CYS A 164 11.38 -15.37 -12.93
C CYS A 164 12.80 -14.99 -13.40
N ASP A 165 12.99 -13.71 -13.69
CA ASP A 165 14.27 -13.12 -14.07
C ASP A 165 15.04 -12.70 -12.81
N VAL A 166 16.08 -13.44 -12.45
CA VAL A 166 16.88 -13.25 -11.22
C VAL A 166 18.25 -12.67 -11.58
N THR A 167 18.59 -11.49 -11.06
CA THR A 167 19.90 -10.85 -11.27
C THR A 167 20.71 -10.89 -9.97
N VAL A 168 21.91 -11.47 -10.04
CA VAL A 168 22.84 -11.60 -8.91
C VAL A 168 24.03 -10.67 -9.12
N TYR A 169 24.28 -9.81 -8.13
CA TYR A 169 25.46 -8.96 -8.06
C TYR A 169 26.53 -9.70 -7.25
N LYS A 170 27.71 -9.95 -7.82
CA LYS A 170 28.75 -10.76 -7.14
C LYS A 170 29.61 -9.95 -6.17
N LYS A 171 29.73 -8.64 -6.41
CA LYS A 171 30.54 -7.71 -5.59
C LYS A 171 29.80 -7.15 -4.38
N LEU A 172 28.48 -7.14 -4.44
CA LEU A 172 27.59 -6.68 -3.36
C LEU A 172 26.58 -7.80 -3.14
N PRO A 173 26.26 -8.18 -1.89
CA PRO A 173 25.44 -9.37 -1.61
C PRO A 173 23.95 -9.14 -1.89
N VAL A 174 23.64 -8.74 -3.12
CA VAL A 174 22.31 -8.35 -3.59
C VAL A 174 21.85 -9.29 -4.68
N VAL A 175 20.59 -9.68 -4.59
CA VAL A 175 19.84 -10.34 -5.64
C VAL A 175 18.58 -9.54 -5.93
N GLU A 176 18.25 -9.37 -7.21
CA GLU A 176 16.99 -8.80 -7.66
C GLU A 176 16.21 -9.85 -8.43
N TRP A 177 14.88 -9.81 -8.38
CA TRP A 177 14.07 -10.58 -9.30
C TRP A 177 12.76 -9.92 -9.67
N VAL A 178 12.21 -10.37 -10.81
CA VAL A 178 10.94 -9.92 -11.39
C VAL A 178 10.22 -11.14 -11.94
N LEU A 179 8.91 -11.23 -11.74
CA LEU A 179 8.09 -12.23 -12.39
C LEU A 179 7.39 -11.65 -13.62
N THR A 180 7.27 -12.46 -14.67
CA THR A 180 6.39 -12.22 -15.81
C THR A 180 5.46 -13.42 -15.97
N LEU A 181 4.16 -13.19 -15.87
CA LEU A 181 3.13 -14.18 -16.15
C LEU A 181 2.64 -13.93 -17.58
N ARG A 182 2.49 -14.99 -18.38
CA ARG A 182 2.05 -14.89 -19.79
C ARG A 182 1.11 -16.04 -20.13
N ASN A 183 0.06 -15.74 -20.89
CA ASN A 183 -0.79 -16.76 -21.48
C ASN A 183 -0.24 -17.22 -22.84
N ASP A 184 0.40 -18.38 -22.86
CA ASP A 184 0.85 -19.06 -24.09
C ASP A 184 -0.20 -20.06 -24.64
N GLY A 185 -1.36 -20.14 -23.98
CA GLY A 185 -2.50 -20.94 -24.37
C GLY A 185 -3.28 -20.34 -25.54
N LYS A 186 -4.43 -20.96 -25.84
CA LYS A 186 -5.32 -20.56 -26.95
C LYS A 186 -6.63 -19.93 -26.47
N THR A 187 -6.87 -19.91 -25.17
CA THR A 187 -8.07 -19.37 -24.53
C THR A 187 -7.64 -18.46 -23.38
N GLN A 188 -8.54 -17.59 -22.94
CA GLN A 188 -8.36 -16.82 -21.71
C GLN A 188 -7.96 -17.74 -20.53
N THR A 189 -7.08 -17.26 -19.65
CA THR A 189 -6.71 -18.00 -18.44
C THR A 189 -7.87 -18.08 -17.46
N HIS A 190 -7.78 -19.00 -16.49
CA HIS A 190 -8.56 -18.85 -15.26
C HIS A 190 -8.10 -17.59 -14.49
N LEU A 191 -8.85 -17.22 -13.46
CA LEU A 191 -8.53 -16.09 -12.59
C LEU A 191 -7.16 -16.30 -11.93
N ILE A 192 -6.31 -15.29 -12.02
CA ILE A 192 -5.00 -15.21 -11.39
C ILE A 192 -5.10 -14.16 -10.29
N GLU A 193 -4.79 -14.55 -9.06
CA GLU A 193 -4.98 -13.72 -7.88
C GLU A 193 -3.74 -13.73 -6.99
N ASN A 194 -3.63 -12.74 -6.09
CA ASN A 194 -2.62 -12.72 -5.02
C ASN A 194 -1.19 -13.01 -5.52
N VAL A 195 -0.78 -12.38 -6.63
CA VAL A 195 0.55 -12.57 -7.20
C VAL A 195 1.58 -11.85 -6.34
N LEU A 196 2.25 -12.60 -5.46
CA LEU A 196 3.21 -12.11 -4.49
C LEU A 196 4.63 -12.47 -4.95
N PRO A 197 5.39 -11.53 -5.55
CA PRO A 197 6.75 -11.80 -5.99
C PRO A 197 7.74 -12.05 -4.85
N LEU A 198 7.37 -11.80 -3.58
CA LEU A 198 8.15 -12.20 -2.42
C LEU A 198 7.29 -13.13 -1.55
N ASP A 199 7.74 -14.37 -1.37
CA ASP A 199 7.22 -15.33 -0.40
C ASP A 199 8.39 -16.17 0.11
N CYS A 200 8.95 -15.80 1.26
CA CYS A 200 10.16 -16.38 1.81
C CYS A 200 9.97 -16.75 3.29
N GLU A 201 10.59 -17.86 3.70
CA GLU A 201 10.67 -18.27 5.10
C GLU A 201 12.09 -18.04 5.64
N PHE A 202 12.19 -17.49 6.85
CA PHE A 202 13.45 -17.36 7.58
C PHE A 202 13.33 -18.01 8.95
N GLU A 203 14.45 -18.55 9.45
CA GLU A 203 14.50 -19.24 10.73
C GLU A 203 15.65 -18.74 11.61
N ARG A 204 15.35 -18.56 12.89
CA ARG A 204 16.33 -18.24 13.93
C ARG A 204 17.08 -19.49 14.38
N ASP A 205 18.33 -19.33 14.79
CA ASP A 205 19.22 -20.40 15.28
C ASP A 205 19.78 -20.06 16.66
N ASN A 206 19.10 -19.15 17.36
CA ASN A 206 19.37 -18.76 18.75
C ASN A 206 18.06 -18.32 19.44
N GLU A 207 18.17 -17.82 20.67
CA GLU A 207 17.04 -17.36 21.47
C GLU A 207 16.66 -15.88 21.23
N ASP A 208 17.47 -15.12 20.48
CA ASP A 208 17.13 -13.73 20.12
C ASP A 208 15.93 -13.72 19.18
N GLU A 209 15.17 -12.63 19.13
CA GLU A 209 13.96 -12.54 18.30
C GLU A 209 14.22 -11.83 16.96
N PHE A 210 13.31 -11.99 15.99
CA PHE A 210 13.37 -11.18 14.77
C PHE A 210 13.13 -9.71 15.08
N VAL A 211 13.95 -8.83 14.51
CA VAL A 211 13.80 -7.38 14.61
C VAL A 211 13.57 -6.81 13.22
N LEU A 212 12.44 -6.12 13.04
CA LEU A 212 12.11 -5.42 11.82
C LEU A 212 12.47 -3.94 11.97
N HIS A 213 13.42 -3.49 11.15
CA HIS A 213 13.75 -2.09 10.97
C HIS A 213 13.01 -1.57 9.74
N HIS A 214 12.07 -0.66 9.95
CA HIS A 214 11.21 -0.10 8.90
C HIS A 214 11.07 1.41 9.10
N SER A 215 10.25 2.06 8.29
CA SER A 215 10.01 3.50 8.44
C SER A 215 8.58 3.82 8.09
N ASN A 216 8.04 4.81 8.80
CA ASN A 216 6.78 5.41 8.42
C ASN A 216 6.85 5.89 6.97
N GLY A 217 5.71 5.94 6.30
CA GLY A 217 5.51 6.69 5.08
C GLY A 217 5.20 8.16 5.38
N SER A 218 4.82 8.90 4.33
CA SER A 218 4.13 10.17 4.45
C SER A 218 2.69 10.00 3.94
N PRO A 219 1.70 10.14 4.82
CA PRO A 219 0.31 9.75 4.60
C PRO A 219 -0.41 10.52 3.50
N HIS A 220 0.12 11.68 3.09
CA HIS A 220 -0.59 12.68 2.29
C HIS A 220 -1.87 13.17 3.00
N SER A 221 -2.33 14.39 2.71
CA SER A 221 -3.45 15.02 3.43
C SER A 221 -4.78 14.25 3.38
N LEU A 222 -4.89 13.22 2.54
CA LEU A 222 -6.08 12.36 2.43
C LEU A 222 -6.13 11.25 3.49
N VAL A 223 -5.00 10.89 4.11
CA VAL A 223 -4.96 9.91 5.22
C VAL A 223 -4.76 10.62 6.56
N ARG A 224 -3.73 11.47 6.66
CA ARG A 224 -3.51 12.42 7.75
C ARG A 224 -2.56 13.53 7.28
N MET A 225 -2.59 14.70 7.91
CA MET A 225 -1.62 15.75 7.60
C MET A 225 -0.20 15.28 7.95
N SER A 226 0.78 15.66 7.13
CA SER A 226 2.20 15.41 7.41
C SER A 226 2.59 15.95 8.78
N ASP A 227 3.37 15.16 9.51
CA ASP A 227 3.83 15.48 10.86
C ASP A 227 5.33 15.14 11.01
N GLU A 228 5.90 15.42 12.19
CA GLU A 228 7.31 15.15 12.48
C GLU A 228 7.70 13.67 12.45
N THR A 229 6.73 12.76 12.32
CA THR A 229 6.92 11.32 12.24
C THR A 229 6.93 10.78 10.82
N ASP A 230 6.70 11.62 9.80
CA ASP A 230 6.83 11.24 8.40
C ASP A 230 8.24 10.71 8.14
N TYR A 231 8.32 9.53 7.51
CA TYR A 231 9.59 8.83 7.25
C TYR A 231 10.44 8.49 8.48
N ALA A 232 9.90 8.62 9.69
CA ALA A 232 10.62 8.30 10.90
C ALA A 232 11.01 6.81 10.94
N PRO A 233 12.26 6.49 11.29
CA PRO A 233 12.67 5.10 11.45
C PRO A 233 11.94 4.45 12.61
N ARG A 234 11.58 3.18 12.43
CA ARG A 234 10.86 2.36 13.39
C ARG A 234 11.58 1.04 13.55
N GLU A 235 11.54 0.54 14.78
CA GLU A 235 11.99 -0.79 15.13
C GLU A 235 10.81 -1.56 15.70
N THR A 236 10.67 -2.83 15.33
CA THR A 236 9.60 -3.70 15.83
C THR A 236 10.15 -5.09 16.07
N VAL A 237 10.13 -5.53 17.33
CA VAL A 237 10.43 -6.91 17.70
C VAL A 237 9.21 -7.78 17.36
N LEU A 238 9.42 -8.86 16.62
CA LEU A 238 8.36 -9.77 16.18
C LEU A 238 8.30 -10.98 17.12
N SER A 239 7.59 -10.83 18.23
CA SER A 239 7.37 -11.89 19.23
C SER A 239 6.66 -13.11 18.65
N PRO A 240 6.79 -14.32 19.26
CA PRO A 240 6.10 -15.52 18.79
C PRO A 240 4.59 -15.28 18.56
N GLN A 241 4.06 -15.85 17.46
CA GLN A 241 2.66 -15.69 17.03
C GLN A 241 2.23 -14.25 16.70
N SER A 242 3.18 -13.30 16.59
CA SER A 242 2.87 -11.95 16.14
C SER A 242 2.70 -11.88 14.62
N ASN A 243 1.88 -10.91 14.19
CA ASN A 243 1.74 -10.53 12.79
C ASN A 243 2.05 -9.05 12.65
N LYS A 244 2.79 -8.68 11.60
CA LYS A 244 3.04 -7.28 11.25
C LYS A 244 2.74 -7.10 9.77
N LYS A 245 1.97 -6.06 9.45
CA LYS A 245 1.73 -5.59 8.09
C LYS A 245 2.43 -4.25 7.89
N LEU A 246 3.05 -4.08 6.73
CA LEU A 246 3.48 -2.80 6.16
C LEU A 246 2.77 -2.61 4.83
N ASN A 247 2.29 -1.40 4.53
CA ASN A 247 1.54 -1.16 3.30
C ASN A 247 1.49 0.30 2.83
N SER A 248 0.91 0.50 1.67
CA SER A 248 0.33 1.76 1.22
C SER A 248 -1.20 1.75 1.35
N LEU A 249 -1.83 2.92 1.27
CA LEU A 249 -3.27 3.11 1.53
C LEU A 249 -4.05 3.79 0.41
N ILE A 250 -3.42 4.63 -0.42
CA ILE A 250 -4.14 5.52 -1.36
C ILE A 250 -3.60 5.48 -2.80
N GLY A 251 -2.87 4.43 -3.15
CA GLY A 251 -2.25 4.24 -4.47
C GLY A 251 -0.94 4.99 -4.65
N LEU A 252 -0.40 5.57 -3.58
CA LEU A 252 0.96 6.10 -3.53
C LEU A 252 1.84 5.18 -2.67
N PRO A 253 3.09 4.91 -3.07
CA PRO A 253 3.87 3.80 -2.53
C PRO A 253 4.37 4.08 -1.11
N ALA A 254 4.46 5.34 -0.71
CA ALA A 254 4.92 5.73 0.62
C ALA A 254 3.79 6.32 1.48
N SER A 255 2.52 6.03 1.16
CA SER A 255 1.39 6.69 1.85
C SER A 255 1.09 6.16 3.25
N ASN A 256 1.84 5.19 3.76
CA ASN A 256 1.69 4.74 5.14
C ASN A 256 2.98 4.16 5.71
N ASP A 257 3.64 3.27 4.96
CA ASP A 257 4.98 2.75 5.24
C ASP A 257 5.91 2.96 4.03
N LEU A 258 7.23 2.98 4.23
CA LEU A 258 8.17 2.89 3.12
C LEU A 258 8.26 1.45 2.58
N PRO A 259 8.34 1.23 1.26
CA PRO A 259 8.53 -0.11 0.64
C PRO A 259 9.98 -0.63 0.77
N PHE A 260 10.67 -0.22 1.84
CA PHE A 260 12.06 -0.56 2.16
C PHE A 260 12.16 -0.92 3.63
N PHE A 261 12.63 -2.13 3.94
CA PHE A 261 12.73 -2.61 5.32
C PHE A 261 13.86 -3.62 5.49
N ASN A 262 14.37 -3.76 6.70
CA ASN A 262 15.43 -4.68 7.05
C ASN A 262 14.98 -5.63 8.16
N LEU A 263 14.95 -6.92 7.84
CA LEU A 263 14.66 -7.99 8.80
C LEU A 263 15.99 -8.51 9.35
N GLU A 264 16.16 -8.41 10.67
CA GLU A 264 17.34 -8.86 11.41
C GLU A 264 17.03 -10.10 12.25
N TRP A 265 17.98 -11.04 12.28
CA TRP A 265 17.99 -12.20 13.18
C TRP A 265 19.40 -12.77 13.30
N ASN A 266 19.78 -13.33 14.45
CA ASN A 266 21.04 -14.08 14.65
C ASN A 266 22.32 -13.38 14.13
N ASN A 267 22.49 -12.07 14.38
CA ASN A 267 23.61 -11.29 13.83
C ASN A 267 23.70 -11.33 12.29
N ARG A 268 22.57 -11.51 11.60
CA ARG A 268 22.42 -11.48 10.15
C ARG A 268 21.08 -10.86 9.79
N GLY A 269 20.84 -10.68 8.50
CA GLY A 269 19.55 -10.20 8.07
C GLY A 269 19.46 -10.00 6.57
N ALA A 270 18.35 -9.40 6.17
CA ALA A 270 18.06 -9.06 4.80
C ALA A 270 17.38 -7.68 4.70
N VAL A 271 17.93 -6.80 3.86
CA VAL A 271 17.27 -5.56 3.42
C VAL A 271 16.44 -5.90 2.20
N PHE A 272 15.17 -5.52 2.19
CA PHE A 272 14.24 -5.72 1.09
C PHE A 272 13.76 -4.38 0.53
N ALA A 273 13.49 -4.36 -0.77
CA ALA A 273 12.73 -3.31 -1.41
C ALA A 273 11.71 -3.86 -2.39
N ILE A 274 10.52 -3.26 -2.40
CA ILE A 274 9.45 -3.55 -3.35
C ILE A 274 9.43 -2.41 -4.35
N GLY A 275 9.98 -2.65 -5.54
CA GLY A 275 10.06 -1.70 -6.64
C GLY A 275 8.72 -1.53 -7.34
N TRP A 276 7.73 -0.97 -6.63
CA TRP A 276 6.39 -0.66 -7.12
C TRP A 276 5.98 0.77 -6.75
N PRO A 277 5.50 1.58 -7.71
CA PRO A 277 5.11 2.96 -7.45
C PRO A 277 3.63 3.11 -7.02
N GLY A 278 2.87 2.02 -6.92
CA GLY A 278 1.44 2.05 -6.57
C GLY A 278 1.13 1.36 -5.24
N GLN A 279 -0.05 0.74 -5.15
CA GLN A 279 -0.46 -0.05 -3.97
C GLN A 279 0.42 -1.29 -3.75
N TRP A 280 0.95 -1.48 -2.54
CA TRP A 280 1.73 -2.66 -2.15
C TRP A 280 1.49 -3.04 -0.69
N GLN A 281 1.77 -4.30 -0.35
CA GLN A 281 1.81 -4.76 1.05
C GLN A 281 2.97 -5.73 1.30
N ALA A 282 3.38 -5.81 2.56
CA ALA A 282 4.24 -6.86 3.09
C ALA A 282 3.67 -7.38 4.42
N ASP A 283 3.48 -8.69 4.51
CA ASP A 283 2.99 -9.41 5.67
C ASP A 283 4.12 -10.24 6.29
N PHE A 284 4.31 -10.08 7.59
CA PHE A 284 5.27 -10.80 8.41
C PHE A 284 4.50 -11.65 9.40
N VAL A 285 4.58 -12.97 9.26
CA VAL A 285 3.86 -13.93 10.10
C VAL A 285 4.88 -14.73 10.91
N ARG A 286 4.97 -14.45 12.20
CA ARG A 286 5.89 -15.11 13.13
C ARG A 286 5.23 -16.35 13.71
N ASP A 287 5.86 -17.52 13.57
CA ASP A 287 5.33 -18.77 14.14
C ASP A 287 5.50 -18.85 15.67
N GLU A 288 5.03 -19.94 16.29
CA GLU A 288 5.20 -20.20 17.73
C GLU A 288 6.59 -20.73 18.12
N HIS A 289 7.45 -21.01 17.13
CA HIS A 289 8.76 -21.62 17.27
C HIS A 289 9.88 -20.63 16.90
N ARG A 290 10.51 -20.77 15.73
CA ARG A 290 11.68 -19.98 15.30
C ARG A 290 11.53 -19.41 13.88
N GLY A 291 10.43 -19.69 13.21
CA GLY A 291 10.18 -19.33 11.83
C GLY A 291 9.45 -17.99 11.70
N ILE A 292 9.72 -17.30 10.60
CA ILE A 292 8.92 -16.17 10.12
C ILE A 292 8.70 -16.33 8.63
N ASN A 293 7.47 -16.13 8.19
CA ASN A 293 7.12 -16.04 6.78
C ASN A 293 6.94 -14.57 6.39
N LEU A 294 7.60 -14.15 5.32
CA LEU A 294 7.52 -12.83 4.72
C LEU A 294 6.90 -12.95 3.33
N LYS A 295 5.74 -12.34 3.16
CA LYS A 295 5.00 -12.25 1.90
C LYS A 295 4.89 -10.80 1.47
N ALA A 296 5.19 -10.46 0.22
CA ALA A 296 5.02 -9.10 -0.26
C ALA A 296 4.75 -9.00 -1.76
N GLY A 297 4.03 -7.95 -2.15
CA GLY A 297 3.62 -7.71 -3.53
C GLY A 297 2.66 -6.55 -3.69
N GLN A 298 2.03 -6.48 -4.86
CA GLN A 298 0.89 -5.60 -5.10
C GLN A 298 -0.32 -6.08 -4.27
N GLN A 299 -1.12 -5.14 -3.77
CA GLN A 299 -2.38 -5.47 -3.11
C GLN A 299 -3.45 -5.87 -4.13
N ASP A 300 -4.38 -6.73 -3.70
CA ASP A 300 -5.65 -7.03 -4.36
C ASP A 300 -5.51 -7.35 -5.86
N VAL A 301 -4.41 -8.01 -6.22
CA VAL A 301 -4.17 -8.43 -7.60
C VAL A 301 -5.19 -9.49 -7.99
N SER A 302 -6.00 -9.18 -8.99
CA SER A 302 -6.99 -10.09 -9.58
C SER A 302 -7.14 -9.77 -11.08
N PHE A 303 -6.80 -10.72 -11.95
CA PHE A 303 -6.95 -10.54 -13.39
C PHE A 303 -7.00 -11.88 -14.14
N VAL A 304 -7.41 -11.81 -15.40
CA VAL A 304 -7.24 -12.86 -16.40
C VAL A 304 -6.31 -12.35 -17.51
N LEU A 305 -5.71 -13.26 -18.28
CA LEU A 305 -4.90 -12.93 -19.44
C LEU A 305 -5.53 -13.53 -20.69
N GLU A 306 -5.78 -12.72 -21.71
CA GLU A 306 -6.12 -13.20 -23.05
C GLU A 306 -4.91 -13.87 -23.72
N PRO A 307 -5.12 -14.71 -24.76
CA PRO A 307 -4.02 -15.35 -25.48
C PRO A 307 -2.96 -14.35 -25.96
N GLY A 308 -1.72 -14.54 -25.52
CA GLY A 308 -0.58 -13.67 -25.85
C GLY A 308 -0.36 -12.50 -24.88
N GLU A 309 -1.30 -12.22 -23.98
CA GLU A 309 -1.12 -11.20 -22.95
C GLU A 309 -0.14 -11.63 -21.87
N LYS A 310 0.48 -10.63 -21.25
CA LYS A 310 1.44 -10.80 -20.17
C LYS A 310 1.36 -9.66 -19.17
N VAL A 311 1.74 -9.96 -17.94
CA VAL A 311 1.86 -8.98 -16.86
C VAL A 311 3.16 -9.21 -16.10
N ARG A 312 3.72 -8.12 -15.58
CA ARG A 312 4.98 -8.10 -14.84
C ARG A 312 4.71 -7.65 -13.41
N THR A 313 5.26 -8.36 -12.43
CA THR A 313 5.19 -7.99 -11.01
C THR A 313 6.15 -6.84 -10.65
N PRO A 314 6.07 -6.28 -9.43
CA PRO A 314 7.14 -5.46 -8.89
C PRO A 314 8.49 -6.17 -8.96
N ARG A 315 9.55 -5.37 -9.02
CA ARG A 315 10.89 -5.90 -8.77
C ARG A 315 11.06 -6.07 -7.27
N ILE A 316 11.57 -7.22 -6.85
CA ILE A 316 12.07 -7.39 -5.49
C ILE A 316 13.59 -7.26 -5.53
N ALA A 317 14.15 -6.48 -4.61
CA ALA A 317 15.58 -6.41 -4.36
C ALA A 317 15.84 -6.87 -2.92
N MET A 318 16.78 -7.79 -2.75
CA MET A 318 17.14 -8.35 -1.44
C MET A 318 18.66 -8.31 -1.25
N LEU A 319 19.11 -7.61 -0.22
CA LEU A 319 20.50 -7.60 0.23
C LEU A 319 20.67 -8.44 1.48
N LEU A 320 21.46 -9.51 1.39
CA LEU A 320 21.79 -10.37 2.54
C LEU A 320 23.01 -9.83 3.27
N TRP A 321 22.95 -9.79 4.60
CA TRP A 321 24.07 -9.34 5.43
C TRP A 321 24.29 -10.24 6.64
N LYS A 322 25.50 -10.22 7.20
CA LYS A 322 25.95 -11.01 8.35
C LYS A 322 26.97 -10.22 9.18
N GLY A 323 27.13 -10.60 10.44
CA GLY A 323 28.10 -10.04 11.37
C GLY A 323 27.53 -9.04 12.39
N GLY A 324 26.21 -8.95 12.55
CA GLY A 324 25.54 -8.11 13.56
C GLY A 324 25.60 -6.61 13.30
N ASP A 325 26.12 -6.18 12.15
CA ASP A 325 26.25 -4.78 11.77
C ASP A 325 25.24 -4.41 10.68
N TRP A 326 24.00 -4.16 11.10
CA TRP A 326 22.93 -3.75 10.19
C TRP A 326 23.17 -2.35 9.60
N LEU A 327 23.94 -1.48 10.27
CA LEU A 327 24.34 -0.17 9.72
C LEU A 327 25.27 -0.32 8.50
N ARG A 328 26.21 -1.27 8.56
CA ARG A 328 27.00 -1.65 7.39
C ARG A 328 26.11 -2.18 6.27
N ALA A 329 25.06 -2.93 6.58
CA ALA A 329 24.11 -3.39 5.56
C ALA A 329 23.44 -2.19 4.84
N GLN A 330 23.08 -1.14 5.55
CA GLN A 330 22.56 0.10 4.95
C GLN A 330 23.60 0.78 4.03
N ASN A 331 24.88 0.76 4.40
CA ASN A 331 25.94 1.30 3.54
C ASN A 331 26.14 0.47 2.26
N LEU A 332 26.07 -0.85 2.36
CA LEU A 332 26.11 -1.74 1.21
C LEU A 332 24.88 -1.55 0.30
N TRP A 333 23.71 -1.35 0.91
CA TRP A 333 22.46 -1.07 0.20
C TRP A 333 22.57 0.22 -0.62
N ARG A 334 23.01 1.31 -0.02
CA ARG A 334 23.24 2.59 -0.72
C ARG A 334 24.29 2.45 -1.83
N SER A 335 25.38 1.72 -1.58
CA SER A 335 26.41 1.45 -2.59
C SER A 335 25.85 0.71 -3.80
N TRP A 336 25.01 -0.31 -3.56
CA TRP A 336 24.31 -1.03 -4.62
C TRP A 336 23.35 -0.12 -5.39
N MET A 337 22.52 0.66 -4.69
CA MET A 337 21.59 1.59 -5.34
C MET A 337 22.31 2.55 -6.29
N VAL A 338 23.37 3.21 -5.81
CA VAL A 338 24.17 4.16 -6.61
C VAL A 338 24.86 3.48 -7.79
N SER A 339 25.32 2.24 -7.63
CA SER A 339 26.05 1.52 -8.67
C SER A 339 25.14 0.92 -9.73
N HIS A 340 23.92 0.48 -9.37
CA HIS A 340 23.13 -0.40 -10.22
C HIS A 340 21.65 -0.04 -10.37
N ASN A 341 21.08 0.77 -9.47
CA ASN A 341 19.63 1.03 -9.46
C ASN A 341 19.26 2.43 -9.92
N LEU A 342 20.02 3.45 -9.50
CA LEU A 342 19.69 4.85 -9.82
C LEU A 342 19.69 5.09 -11.34
N PRO A 343 18.71 5.87 -11.87
CA PRO A 343 18.69 6.27 -13.26
C PRO A 343 20.00 6.93 -13.68
N ARG A 344 20.39 6.69 -14.93
CA ARG A 344 21.59 7.25 -15.56
C ARG A 344 21.20 8.11 -16.74
N THR A 345 22.00 9.13 -17.00
CA THR A 345 21.92 9.91 -18.24
C THR A 345 22.23 9.03 -19.45
N ALA A 346 21.93 9.50 -20.66
CA ALA A 346 22.10 8.74 -21.91
C ALA A 346 23.54 8.25 -22.14
N ASP A 347 24.54 8.95 -21.58
CA ASP A 347 25.97 8.61 -21.58
C ASP A 347 26.38 7.68 -20.41
N GLY A 348 25.44 7.24 -19.59
CA GLY A 348 25.65 6.21 -18.56
C GLY A 348 26.17 6.72 -17.21
N VAL A 349 26.27 8.03 -17.00
CA VAL A 349 26.69 8.60 -15.70
C VAL A 349 25.49 8.90 -14.80
N LEU A 350 25.74 9.16 -13.52
CA LEU A 350 24.71 9.66 -12.61
C LEU A 350 24.34 11.11 -12.98
N PRO A 351 23.06 11.51 -12.83
CA PRO A 351 22.69 12.91 -12.94
C PRO A 351 23.56 13.79 -12.02
N PRO A 352 23.98 14.99 -12.48
CA PRO A 352 24.77 15.88 -11.64
C PRO A 352 23.97 16.33 -10.42
N PHE A 353 24.68 16.77 -9.39
CA PHE A 353 24.05 17.49 -8.27
C PHE A 353 23.25 18.68 -8.81
N GLN A 354 22.08 18.93 -8.21
CA GLN A 354 21.17 19.98 -8.65
C GLN A 354 21.07 21.04 -7.57
N HIS A 355 21.57 22.25 -7.83
CA HIS A 355 21.27 23.42 -7.03
C HIS A 355 20.10 24.18 -7.64
N ASN A 356 18.91 24.02 -7.04
CA ASN A 356 17.68 24.60 -7.56
C ASN A 356 17.26 25.82 -6.75
N ALA A 357 16.70 26.83 -7.40
CA ALA A 357 16.04 27.96 -6.74
C ALA A 357 14.64 28.20 -7.34
N SER A 358 13.76 28.81 -6.55
CA SER A 358 12.36 29.06 -6.92
C SER A 358 11.81 30.28 -6.17
N SER A 359 10.77 30.91 -6.73
CA SER A 359 9.99 31.93 -6.03
C SER A 359 8.73 31.39 -5.35
N SER A 360 8.45 30.07 -5.39
CA SER A 360 7.14 29.54 -4.99
C SER A 360 6.74 29.91 -3.56
N ALA A 361 7.68 29.93 -2.60
CA ALA A 361 7.39 30.30 -1.21
C ALA A 361 7.05 31.79 -1.00
N HIS A 362 7.30 32.67 -1.97
CA HIS A 362 6.84 34.07 -1.93
C HIS A 362 5.38 34.23 -2.36
N TYR A 363 4.80 33.19 -2.97
CA TYR A 363 3.41 33.16 -3.43
C TYR A 363 2.71 31.91 -2.88
N ILE A 364 1.43 31.71 -3.24
CA ILE A 364 0.79 30.39 -3.07
C ILE A 364 1.20 29.58 -4.30
N GLU A 365 2.24 28.77 -4.16
CA GLU A 365 2.95 28.12 -5.27
C GLU A 365 3.41 29.15 -6.32
N SER A 366 3.15 28.95 -7.61
CA SER A 366 3.48 29.91 -8.67
C SER A 366 2.27 30.72 -9.15
N SER A 367 1.19 30.81 -8.36
CA SER A 367 -0.01 31.60 -8.70
C SER A 367 0.28 33.10 -8.95
N GLY A 368 1.29 33.66 -8.29
CA GLY A 368 1.75 35.03 -8.49
C GLY A 368 2.89 35.21 -9.49
N ALA A 369 3.37 34.14 -10.14
CA ALA A 369 4.50 34.22 -11.06
C ALA A 369 4.14 34.99 -12.34
N THR A 370 5.07 35.80 -12.83
CA THR A 370 5.00 36.56 -14.09
C THR A 370 6.37 36.56 -14.76
N GLU A 371 6.46 36.85 -16.05
CA GLU A 371 7.75 36.96 -16.74
C GLU A 371 8.73 37.92 -16.00
N GLU A 372 8.23 39.09 -15.58
CA GLU A 372 9.05 40.13 -14.94
C GLU A 372 9.58 39.69 -13.58
N ASN A 373 8.72 39.13 -12.72
CA ASN A 373 9.15 38.78 -11.37
C ASN A 373 10.08 37.56 -11.35
N GLN A 374 9.94 36.62 -12.27
CA GLN A 374 10.85 35.48 -12.35
C GLN A 374 12.27 35.93 -12.70
N LYS A 375 12.40 36.83 -13.68
CA LYS A 375 13.69 37.44 -14.04
C LYS A 375 14.27 38.25 -12.86
N MET A 376 13.43 39.04 -12.19
CA MET A 376 13.82 39.79 -11.00
C MET A 376 14.38 38.88 -9.89
N PHE A 377 13.69 37.77 -9.57
CA PHE A 377 14.17 36.85 -8.52
C PHE A 377 15.50 36.21 -8.91
N VAL A 378 15.64 35.76 -10.16
CA VAL A 378 16.92 35.22 -10.68
C VAL A 378 18.04 36.24 -10.49
N ASP A 379 17.83 37.50 -10.89
CA ASP A 379 18.82 38.56 -10.70
C ASP A 379 19.15 38.77 -9.23
N ARG A 380 18.16 38.73 -8.34
CA ARG A 380 18.41 38.85 -6.88
C ARG A 380 19.30 37.73 -6.36
N TYR A 381 19.11 36.48 -6.78
CA TYR A 381 20.01 35.40 -6.38
C TYR A 381 21.43 35.66 -6.89
N VAL A 382 21.59 35.99 -8.17
CA VAL A 382 22.88 36.24 -8.81
C VAL A 382 23.60 37.44 -8.18
N ASP A 383 22.90 38.55 -7.95
CA ASP A 383 23.42 39.78 -7.33
C ASP A 383 23.96 39.53 -5.91
N HIS A 384 23.45 38.50 -5.22
CA HIS A 384 23.91 38.10 -3.89
C HIS A 384 24.92 36.93 -3.92
N GLY A 385 25.44 36.59 -5.10
CA GLY A 385 26.47 35.57 -5.27
C GLY A 385 25.96 34.13 -5.24
N ILE A 386 24.65 33.92 -5.42
CA ILE A 386 24.04 32.60 -5.55
C ILE A 386 23.72 32.37 -7.02
N THR A 387 24.36 31.38 -7.63
CA THR A 387 24.09 30.97 -9.02
C THR A 387 23.47 29.57 -9.01
N PRO A 388 22.12 29.46 -9.08
CA PRO A 388 21.45 28.17 -9.20
C PRO A 388 21.79 27.48 -10.52
N ASP A 389 21.87 26.16 -10.52
CA ASP A 389 21.97 25.36 -11.75
C ASP A 389 20.60 25.32 -12.47
N TYR A 390 19.52 25.37 -11.69
CA TYR A 390 18.15 25.35 -12.20
C TYR A 390 17.27 26.40 -11.53
N TRP A 391 16.40 27.02 -12.31
CA TRP A 391 15.28 27.83 -11.85
C TRP A 391 13.98 27.05 -11.98
N TRP A 392 13.20 26.98 -10.91
CA TRP A 392 11.99 26.16 -10.81
C TRP A 392 10.74 27.02 -10.67
N ILE A 393 9.82 26.84 -11.61
CA ILE A 393 8.45 27.34 -11.52
C ILE A 393 7.53 26.16 -11.18
N ASP A 394 6.84 26.27 -10.04
CA ASP A 394 5.96 25.23 -9.53
C ASP A 394 4.50 25.36 -10.02
N ALA A 395 3.56 24.68 -9.37
CA ALA A 395 2.16 24.62 -9.76
C ALA A 395 1.52 26.02 -9.87
N GLY A 396 0.60 26.15 -10.82
CA GLY A 396 -0.10 27.39 -11.10
C GLY A 396 0.56 28.29 -12.16
N TRP A 397 1.50 27.84 -12.99
CA TRP A 397 1.96 28.61 -14.17
C TRP A 397 0.95 28.61 -15.34
N TYR A 398 0.04 27.65 -15.33
CA TYR A 398 -0.93 27.37 -16.37
C TYR A 398 -2.23 28.18 -16.24
N ASP A 399 -3.06 28.09 -17.27
CA ASP A 399 -4.41 28.66 -17.26
C ASP A 399 -5.36 27.85 -16.37
N TYR A 400 -5.86 28.48 -15.30
CA TYR A 400 -6.79 27.91 -14.35
C TYR A 400 -7.83 28.96 -13.96
N ALA A 401 -8.99 28.53 -13.47
CA ALA A 401 -10.12 29.42 -13.18
C ALA A 401 -9.87 30.33 -11.96
N ASP A 402 -10.01 29.80 -10.75
CA ASP A 402 -9.97 30.56 -9.51
C ASP A 402 -8.91 30.04 -8.51
N TYR A 403 -8.57 28.76 -8.57
CA TYR A 403 -7.61 28.15 -7.66
C TYR A 403 -6.55 27.33 -8.41
N TRP A 404 -5.30 27.35 -7.93
CA TRP A 404 -4.18 26.77 -8.66
C TRP A 404 -4.26 25.24 -8.79
N LEU A 405 -4.96 24.56 -7.87
CA LEU A 405 -5.23 23.12 -7.98
C LEU A 405 -6.27 22.76 -9.06
N ASN A 406 -6.86 23.74 -9.75
CA ASN A 406 -7.68 23.51 -10.94
C ASN A 406 -6.77 23.16 -12.14
N VAL A 407 -6.10 22.01 -12.06
CA VAL A 407 -5.19 21.44 -13.06
C VAL A 407 -5.97 20.87 -14.23
N GLY A 408 -5.33 20.71 -15.39
CA GLY A 408 -6.00 20.17 -16.58
C GLY A 408 -5.96 21.07 -17.81
N SER A 409 -5.18 22.15 -17.79
CA SER A 409 -4.89 22.97 -18.97
C SER A 409 -3.40 23.27 -18.98
N TRP A 410 -2.57 22.63 -19.80
CA TRP A 410 -1.10 22.80 -19.72
C TRP A 410 -0.56 23.91 -20.63
N ASN A 411 -1.31 25.00 -20.76
CA ASN A 411 -0.91 26.19 -21.52
C ASN A 411 -0.56 27.33 -20.54
N PRO A 412 0.51 28.12 -20.78
CA PRO A 412 0.84 29.25 -19.90
C PRO A 412 -0.33 30.22 -19.77
N ASN A 413 -0.60 30.69 -18.54
CA ASN A 413 -1.65 31.66 -18.32
C ASN A 413 -1.35 32.97 -19.07
N LYS A 414 -2.16 33.31 -20.08
CA LYS A 414 -1.87 34.43 -21.00
C LYS A 414 -1.87 35.81 -20.34
N ASN A 415 -2.54 35.97 -19.20
CA ASN A 415 -2.54 37.25 -18.47
C ASN A 415 -1.21 37.46 -17.73
N ARG A 416 -0.63 36.39 -17.19
CA ARG A 416 0.64 36.43 -16.44
C ARG A 416 1.88 36.22 -17.32
N PHE A 417 1.71 35.45 -18.40
CA PHE A 417 2.74 35.07 -19.36
C PHE A 417 2.25 35.33 -20.80
N PRO A 418 2.08 36.59 -21.21
CA PRO A 418 1.53 36.94 -22.53
C PRO A 418 2.37 36.42 -23.70
N ASN A 419 3.68 36.19 -23.48
CA ASN A 419 4.62 35.65 -24.46
C ASN A 419 4.99 34.18 -24.18
N GLY A 420 4.21 33.49 -23.34
CA GLY A 420 4.57 32.18 -22.80
C GLY A 420 5.71 32.25 -21.78
N LEU A 421 6.30 31.09 -21.47
CA LEU A 421 7.41 30.94 -20.54
C LEU A 421 8.78 30.99 -21.25
N LYS A 422 8.80 30.93 -22.59
CA LYS A 422 10.03 30.98 -23.39
C LYS A 422 10.94 32.19 -23.06
N PRO A 423 10.44 33.41 -22.82
CA PRO A 423 11.30 34.52 -22.43
C PRO A 423 11.99 34.34 -21.08
N ILE A 424 11.46 33.48 -20.20
CA ILE A 424 12.08 33.12 -18.92
C ILE A 424 13.16 32.08 -19.19
N SER A 425 12.87 30.99 -19.92
CA SER A 425 13.88 29.99 -20.25
C SER A 425 15.06 30.56 -21.04
N ASP A 426 14.80 31.39 -22.06
CA ASP A 426 15.87 32.08 -22.81
C ASP A 426 16.72 32.98 -21.90
N TYR A 427 16.12 33.60 -20.87
CA TYR A 427 16.82 34.43 -19.88
C TYR A 427 17.74 33.62 -18.97
N LEU A 428 17.27 32.44 -18.56
CA LEU A 428 18.00 31.46 -17.75
C LEU A 428 19.18 30.88 -18.54
N HIS A 429 18.94 30.44 -19.78
CA HIS A 429 19.99 29.87 -20.64
C HIS A 429 21.10 30.87 -20.97
N GLN A 430 20.79 32.17 -21.09
CA GLN A 430 21.80 33.23 -21.24
C GLN A 430 22.73 33.38 -20.02
N ARG A 431 22.37 32.77 -18.89
CA ARG A 431 23.11 32.79 -17.61
C ARG A 431 23.60 31.40 -17.22
N ASP A 432 23.64 30.46 -18.17
CA ASP A 432 24.00 29.06 -17.94
C ASP A 432 23.12 28.35 -16.89
N MET A 433 21.87 28.81 -16.71
CA MET A 433 20.88 28.20 -15.83
C MET A 433 19.83 27.42 -16.65
N LYS A 434 19.36 26.31 -16.10
CA LYS A 434 18.31 25.47 -16.70
C LYS A 434 16.93 25.74 -16.11
N PHE A 435 15.89 25.35 -16.82
CA PHE A 435 14.50 25.58 -16.44
C PHE A 435 13.79 24.27 -16.02
N ILE A 436 13.27 24.25 -14.78
CA ILE A 436 12.40 23.19 -14.26
C ILE A 436 10.95 23.68 -14.29
N LEU A 437 10.04 22.87 -14.84
CA LEU A 437 8.62 23.16 -14.87
C LEU A 437 7.78 22.00 -14.30
N TRP A 438 6.81 22.36 -13.46
CA TRP A 438 5.89 21.45 -12.80
C TRP A 438 4.72 20.98 -13.67
N PHE A 439 4.32 19.72 -13.53
CA PHE A 439 3.12 19.14 -14.14
C PHE A 439 2.49 18.04 -13.23
N THR A 440 1.20 17.78 -13.44
CA THR A 440 0.49 16.57 -12.96
C THR A 440 -0.52 16.10 -14.02
N PRO A 441 -0.04 15.59 -15.18
CA PRO A 441 -0.89 15.34 -16.35
C PRO A 441 -1.97 14.27 -16.13
N GLU A 442 -1.80 13.43 -15.10
CA GLU A 442 -2.78 12.44 -14.66
C GLU A 442 -4.07 13.06 -14.17
N MET A 443 -4.01 14.26 -13.58
CA MET A 443 -5.15 14.86 -12.92
C MET A 443 -5.77 15.97 -13.75
N VAL A 444 -7.09 15.89 -13.87
CA VAL A 444 -7.89 16.82 -14.67
C VAL A 444 -9.04 17.32 -13.82
N THR A 445 -9.02 18.59 -13.45
CA THR A 445 -10.15 19.25 -12.80
C THR A 445 -11.28 19.44 -13.79
N ARG A 446 -12.52 19.17 -13.36
CA ARG A 446 -13.69 19.35 -14.24
C ARG A 446 -13.79 20.79 -14.76
N GLY A 447 -14.27 20.94 -16.00
CA GLY A 447 -14.39 22.22 -16.69
C GLY A 447 -13.10 22.79 -17.28
N THR A 448 -11.95 22.16 -17.05
CA THR A 448 -10.68 22.55 -17.70
C THR A 448 -10.62 22.13 -19.17
N GLU A 449 -9.61 22.61 -19.90
CA GLU A 449 -9.43 22.31 -21.33
C GLU A 449 -9.40 20.79 -21.59
N LEU A 450 -8.64 20.04 -20.80
CA LEU A 450 -8.56 18.58 -20.90
C LEU A 450 -9.88 17.90 -20.58
N ASP A 451 -10.63 18.38 -19.58
CA ASP A 451 -11.93 17.81 -19.24
C ASP A 451 -12.92 17.92 -20.41
N LEU A 452 -12.94 19.07 -21.06
CA LEU A 452 -13.85 19.34 -22.17
C LEU A 452 -13.44 18.62 -23.46
N MET A 453 -12.13 18.51 -23.72
CA MET A 453 -11.62 17.92 -24.95
C MET A 453 -11.54 16.39 -24.91
N GLN A 454 -11.23 15.81 -23.75
CA GLN A 454 -10.85 14.39 -23.62
C GLN A 454 -11.72 13.62 -22.62
N LYS A 455 -12.95 14.07 -22.38
CA LYS A 455 -13.90 13.43 -21.44
C LYS A 455 -13.97 11.89 -21.52
N PRO A 456 -13.95 11.23 -22.71
CA PRO A 456 -13.99 9.76 -22.79
C PRO A 456 -12.80 9.04 -22.15
N TRP A 457 -11.64 9.70 -22.02
CA TRP A 457 -10.43 9.14 -21.42
C TRP A 457 -10.32 9.41 -19.92
N LEU A 458 -11.31 10.06 -19.31
CA LEU A 458 -11.26 10.47 -17.91
C LEU A 458 -12.08 9.53 -17.03
N LEU A 459 -11.39 8.86 -16.12
CA LEU A 459 -11.96 8.04 -15.08
C LEU A 459 -12.71 8.90 -14.07
N LYS A 460 -13.95 8.51 -13.77
CA LYS A 460 -14.77 9.13 -12.73
C LYS A 460 -14.30 8.66 -11.34
N GLY A 461 -14.56 9.41 -10.27
CA GLY A 461 -14.20 9.00 -8.90
C GLY A 461 -13.36 10.06 -8.20
N GLY A 462 -12.77 9.71 -7.06
CA GLY A 462 -11.89 10.57 -6.28
C GLY A 462 -12.53 11.72 -5.50
N ALA A 463 -13.81 12.00 -5.74
CA ALA A 463 -14.63 12.84 -4.88
C ALA A 463 -15.32 11.97 -3.81
N GLU A 464 -15.10 12.30 -2.55
CA GLU A 464 -15.76 11.67 -1.41
C GLU A 464 -17.19 12.18 -1.26
N TRP A 465 -18.12 11.34 -0.78
CA TRP A 465 -19.54 11.68 -0.64
C TRP A 465 -19.81 13.03 0.03
N TRP A 466 -19.01 13.42 1.02
CA TRP A 466 -19.18 14.67 1.77
C TRP A 466 -18.92 15.93 0.92
N MET A 467 -18.27 15.79 -0.23
CA MET A 467 -17.94 16.87 -1.15
C MET A 467 -19.09 17.28 -2.06
N GLY A 468 -20.15 16.48 -2.15
CA GLY A 468 -21.22 16.63 -3.11
C GLY A 468 -22.32 17.59 -2.68
N HIS A 469 -23.26 17.85 -3.58
CA HIS A 469 -24.47 18.57 -3.23
C HIS A 469 -25.45 17.65 -2.47
N ALA A 470 -26.10 18.18 -1.46
CA ALA A 470 -26.98 17.39 -0.59
C ALA A 470 -28.22 16.88 -1.35
N LEU A 471 -28.34 15.56 -1.55
CA LEU A 471 -29.62 14.93 -1.89
C LEU A 471 -30.37 14.61 -0.60
N ILE A 472 -29.73 13.83 0.29
CA ILE A 472 -30.10 13.60 1.69
C ILE A 472 -28.80 13.44 2.47
N GLN A 473 -28.23 14.54 2.97
CA GLN A 473 -26.85 14.57 3.47
C GLN A 473 -26.76 15.03 4.92
N GLY A 474 -25.95 14.33 5.72
CA GLY A 474 -25.66 14.66 7.10
C GLY A 474 -24.16 14.67 7.32
N GLU A 475 -23.44 15.52 6.58
CA GLU A 475 -22.00 15.74 6.75
C GLU A 475 -21.71 16.56 8.02
N TYR A 476 -20.61 16.22 8.70
CA TYR A 476 -20.06 16.96 9.82
C TYR A 476 -18.57 17.26 9.55
N PRO A 477 -18.06 18.48 9.86
CA PRO A 477 -16.73 18.91 9.46
C PRO A 477 -15.64 18.37 10.40
N ALA A 478 -15.52 17.04 10.47
CA ALA A 478 -14.50 16.28 11.18
C ALA A 478 -14.53 14.81 10.73
N HIS A 479 -13.49 14.03 11.03
CA HIS A 479 -13.53 12.57 10.86
C HIS A 479 -14.36 11.93 11.98
N VAL A 480 -15.64 11.70 11.72
CA VAL A 480 -16.65 11.24 12.69
C VAL A 480 -17.64 10.28 12.04
N ASN A 481 -18.47 9.61 12.84
CA ASN A 481 -19.48 8.68 12.33
C ASN A 481 -20.71 9.44 11.80
N ASP A 482 -20.61 9.89 10.55
CA ASP A 482 -21.64 10.60 9.80
C ASP A 482 -21.89 9.93 8.44
N SER A 483 -22.91 10.37 7.71
CA SER A 483 -23.26 9.77 6.42
C SER A 483 -24.14 10.65 5.56
N GLY A 484 -24.24 10.31 4.28
CA GLY A 484 -25.12 11.04 3.38
C GLY A 484 -25.15 10.53 1.96
N LEU A 485 -26.26 10.81 1.29
CA LEU A 485 -26.49 10.68 -0.14
C LEU A 485 -26.36 12.06 -0.80
N THR A 486 -25.53 12.15 -1.83
CA THR A 486 -25.18 13.40 -2.50
C THR A 486 -25.19 13.26 -4.03
N LEU A 487 -25.21 14.41 -4.70
CA LEU A 487 -25.05 14.55 -6.13
C LEU A 487 -23.63 15.08 -6.43
N MET A 488 -22.94 14.40 -7.33
CA MET A 488 -21.59 14.68 -7.80
C MET A 488 -21.63 14.90 -9.31
N GLU A 489 -21.61 16.14 -9.80
CA GLU A 489 -21.80 16.43 -11.23
C GLU A 489 -23.18 15.96 -11.72
N ASP A 490 -23.23 14.76 -12.29
CA ASP A 490 -24.40 14.12 -12.85
C ASP A 490 -24.63 12.72 -12.27
N VAL A 491 -23.87 12.30 -11.26
CA VAL A 491 -23.98 10.97 -10.64
C VAL A 491 -24.28 11.08 -9.14
N ALA A 492 -24.89 10.05 -8.56
CA ALA A 492 -25.12 9.99 -7.12
C ALA A 492 -23.89 9.39 -6.40
N ALA A 493 -23.64 9.83 -5.17
CA ALA A 493 -22.65 9.24 -4.28
C ALA A 493 -23.23 9.05 -2.87
N PHE A 494 -22.93 7.92 -2.25
CA PHE A 494 -23.33 7.61 -0.88
C PHE A 494 -22.12 7.21 -0.07
N GLY A 495 -22.03 7.66 1.18
CA GLY A 495 -20.92 7.27 2.03
C GLY A 495 -21.15 7.43 3.52
N THR A 496 -20.15 6.96 4.26
CA THR A 496 -20.05 6.98 5.72
C THR A 496 -18.69 7.55 6.13
N GLY A 497 -18.60 8.23 7.26
CA GLY A 497 -17.34 8.73 7.82
C GLY A 497 -16.65 7.79 8.81
N ASN A 498 -15.37 8.07 9.09
CA ASN A 498 -14.53 7.46 10.15
C ASN A 498 -14.38 5.91 10.14
N PRO A 499 -13.65 5.31 9.17
CA PRO A 499 -13.02 5.96 8.03
C PRO A 499 -14.04 6.29 6.93
N ASP A 500 -13.69 7.28 6.13
CA ASP A 500 -14.50 7.68 4.99
C ASP A 500 -14.56 6.52 3.97
N ALA A 501 -15.77 6.26 3.47
CA ALA A 501 -16.00 5.32 2.39
C ALA A 501 -17.12 5.86 1.49
N THR A 502 -16.91 5.77 0.17
CA THR A 502 -17.82 6.34 -0.83
C THR A 502 -18.15 5.31 -1.91
N ALA A 503 -19.44 5.13 -2.19
CA ALA A 503 -19.96 4.44 -3.37
C ALA A 503 -20.52 5.46 -4.37
N THR A 504 -19.94 5.56 -5.56
CA THR A 504 -20.34 6.52 -6.61
C THR A 504 -20.92 5.81 -7.83
N THR A 505 -22.07 6.27 -8.32
CA THR A 505 -22.74 5.71 -9.50
C THR A 505 -22.03 6.07 -10.80
N LYS A 506 -22.26 5.28 -11.85
CA LYS A 506 -21.72 5.53 -13.20
C LYS A 506 -22.75 6.21 -14.11
N GLN A 507 -24.04 5.95 -13.89
CA GLN A 507 -25.15 6.48 -14.68
C GLN A 507 -25.37 7.98 -14.43
N SER A 508 -25.42 8.75 -15.52
CA SER A 508 -25.82 10.16 -15.47
C SER A 508 -27.31 10.31 -15.14
N LEU A 509 -27.61 11.27 -14.27
CA LEU A 509 -28.92 11.69 -13.79
C LEU A 509 -29.36 13.02 -14.44
N ALA A 510 -28.48 13.65 -15.23
CA ALA A 510 -28.68 14.95 -15.89
C ALA A 510 -29.28 14.81 -17.30
N ASP A 511 -30.44 14.16 -17.42
CA ASP A 511 -31.11 13.93 -18.71
C ASP A 511 -32.54 14.52 -18.78
N GLY A 512 -32.93 15.30 -17.77
CA GLY A 512 -34.26 15.91 -17.66
C GLY A 512 -35.38 14.93 -17.28
N LYS A 513 -35.06 13.68 -16.93
CA LYS A 513 -36.05 12.67 -16.48
C LYS A 513 -35.99 12.46 -14.97
N TRP A 514 -37.07 11.87 -14.45
CA TRP A 514 -37.14 11.41 -13.07
C TRP A 514 -36.38 10.11 -12.91
N HIS A 515 -35.45 10.09 -11.95
CA HIS A 515 -34.73 8.90 -11.53
C HIS A 515 -34.94 8.64 -10.04
N LEU A 516 -35.19 7.39 -9.66
CA LEU A 516 -35.17 7.02 -8.24
C LEU A 516 -33.73 6.75 -7.83
N VAL A 517 -33.23 7.52 -6.87
CA VAL A 517 -31.91 7.31 -6.26
C VAL A 517 -32.11 6.75 -4.86
N THR A 518 -31.65 5.52 -4.64
CA THR A 518 -31.77 4.83 -3.34
C THR A 518 -30.41 4.35 -2.88
N ALA A 519 -30.05 4.68 -1.65
CA ALA A 519 -28.79 4.27 -1.04
C ALA A 519 -29.03 3.47 0.24
N THR A 520 -28.29 2.37 0.42
CA THR A 520 -28.39 1.51 1.59
C THR A 520 -27.04 1.28 2.25
N ARG A 521 -27.01 1.33 3.58
CA ARG A 521 -25.91 0.80 4.39
C ARG A 521 -26.39 -0.47 5.06
N PHE A 522 -25.69 -1.57 4.80
CA PHE A 522 -25.94 -2.85 5.46
C PHE A 522 -24.66 -3.35 6.15
N ILE A 523 -24.70 -3.55 7.46
CA ILE A 523 -23.62 -4.21 8.20
C ILE A 523 -23.77 -5.70 7.97
N ASN A 524 -22.85 -6.27 7.18
CA ASN A 524 -22.84 -7.68 6.87
C ASN A 524 -22.20 -8.47 8.03
N PRO A 525 -22.95 -9.35 8.70
CA PRO A 525 -22.44 -10.11 9.85
C PRO A 525 -21.40 -11.16 9.45
N ASP A 526 -21.37 -11.61 8.19
CA ASP A 526 -20.46 -12.65 7.71
C ASP A 526 -19.07 -12.07 7.41
N THR A 527 -19.01 -10.82 6.93
CA THR A 527 -17.76 -10.16 6.54
C THR A 527 -17.26 -9.15 7.57
N GLU A 528 -18.09 -8.80 8.56
CA GLU A 528 -17.83 -7.72 9.52
C GLU A 528 -17.46 -6.40 8.80
N LYS A 529 -18.20 -6.08 7.72
CA LYS A 529 -18.07 -4.84 6.95
C LYS A 529 -19.41 -4.15 6.78
N SER A 530 -19.38 -2.83 6.69
CA SER A 530 -20.51 -2.04 6.16
C SER A 530 -20.49 -2.05 4.64
N GLU A 531 -21.54 -2.57 4.03
CA GLU A 531 -21.77 -2.57 2.60
C GLU A 531 -22.61 -1.36 2.21
N LEU A 532 -22.02 -0.49 1.40
CA LEU A 532 -22.63 0.73 0.88
C LEU A 532 -23.11 0.46 -0.55
N ARG A 533 -24.41 0.54 -0.79
CA ARG A 533 -25.01 0.29 -2.10
C ARG A 533 -25.76 1.52 -2.58
N VAL A 534 -25.63 1.84 -3.86
CA VAL A 534 -26.45 2.86 -4.51
C VAL A 534 -27.14 2.23 -5.71
N PHE A 535 -28.46 2.42 -5.76
CA PHE A 535 -29.35 1.93 -6.79
C PHE A 535 -29.90 3.12 -7.57
N ILE A 536 -29.95 2.98 -8.90
CA ILE A 536 -30.63 3.90 -9.80
C ILE A 536 -31.78 3.13 -10.45
N ASP A 537 -32.99 3.66 -10.35
CA ASP A 537 -34.20 3.09 -10.96
C ASP A 537 -34.45 1.61 -10.60
N GLY A 538 -34.12 1.25 -9.35
CA GLY A 538 -34.30 -0.10 -8.83
C GLY A 538 -33.12 -1.06 -9.05
N GLU A 539 -32.10 -0.68 -9.84
CA GLU A 539 -30.96 -1.54 -10.16
C GLU A 539 -29.68 -1.08 -9.47
N LEU A 540 -28.87 -2.02 -8.99
CA LEU A 540 -27.61 -1.71 -8.31
C LEU A 540 -26.65 -1.04 -9.29
N ASN A 541 -26.17 0.15 -8.96
CA ASN A 541 -25.28 0.94 -9.82
C ASN A 541 -23.90 1.19 -9.21
N ALA A 542 -23.80 1.24 -7.86
CA ALA A 542 -22.54 1.39 -7.15
C ALA A 542 -22.47 0.54 -5.88
N PHE A 543 -21.25 0.13 -5.53
CA PHE A 543 -20.93 -0.63 -4.32
C PHE A 543 -19.58 -0.19 -3.75
N ALA A 544 -19.52 -0.03 -2.43
CA ALA A 544 -18.31 0.15 -1.66
C ALA A 544 -18.42 -0.56 -0.30
N VAL A 545 -17.29 -0.79 0.36
CA VAL A 545 -17.23 -1.35 1.71
C VAL A 545 -16.54 -0.40 2.68
N SER A 546 -16.98 -0.38 3.93
CA SER A 546 -16.32 0.33 5.03
C SER A 546 -16.05 -0.63 6.19
N ASN A 547 -14.92 -0.41 6.86
CA ASN A 547 -14.59 -1.08 8.12
C ASN A 547 -15.35 -0.49 9.32
N ASN A 548 -16.09 0.62 9.13
CA ASN A 548 -16.86 1.23 10.21
C ASN A 548 -18.15 0.43 10.47
N LEU A 549 -18.28 -0.13 11.67
CA LEU A 549 -19.48 -0.86 12.13
C LEU A 549 -20.33 -0.07 13.12
N ASP A 550 -19.88 1.13 13.51
CA ASP A 550 -20.55 1.96 14.50
C ASP A 550 -21.81 2.65 13.94
N LEU A 551 -22.52 3.33 14.84
CA LEU A 551 -23.71 4.13 14.55
C LEU A 551 -23.34 5.45 13.86
N MET A 552 -24.02 5.79 12.76
CA MET A 552 -23.89 7.05 12.02
C MET A 552 -24.68 8.19 12.68
N ASN A 553 -24.41 8.43 13.97
CA ASN A 553 -25.24 9.26 14.86
C ASN A 553 -24.59 10.60 15.24
N LYS A 554 -23.54 11.03 14.53
CA LYS A 554 -22.91 12.31 14.85
C LYS A 554 -23.83 13.52 14.62
N ASN A 555 -24.66 13.44 13.58
CA ASN A 555 -25.63 14.47 13.23
C ASN A 555 -27.04 14.05 13.65
N ASP A 556 -27.83 15.02 14.11
CA ASP A 556 -29.24 14.82 14.48
C ASP A 556 -30.21 15.03 13.30
N SER A 557 -29.69 15.46 12.16
CA SER A 557 -30.48 15.86 11.00
C SER A 557 -29.74 15.66 9.68
N PHE A 558 -30.53 15.46 8.62
CA PHE A 558 -30.10 15.50 7.23
C PHE A 558 -30.61 16.78 6.56
N GLY A 559 -29.81 17.35 5.66
CA GLY A 559 -30.26 18.35 4.69
C GLY A 559 -30.68 17.69 3.38
N VAL A 560 -31.86 18.04 2.88
CA VAL A 560 -32.39 17.64 1.57
C VAL A 560 -32.26 18.81 0.61
N GLY A 561 -31.62 18.58 -0.53
CA GLY A 561 -31.36 19.57 -1.57
C GLY A 561 -30.38 20.69 -1.20
N ARG A 562 -30.11 20.91 0.09
CA ARG A 562 -29.04 21.76 0.63
C ARG A 562 -28.70 21.31 2.06
N GLN A 563 -27.42 21.29 2.41
CA GLN A 563 -26.95 21.14 3.78
C GLN A 563 -26.35 22.46 4.28
N TYR A 564 -26.30 22.68 5.59
CA TYR A 564 -25.80 23.95 6.18
C TYR A 564 -24.41 24.36 5.68
N GLN A 565 -23.57 23.38 5.36
CA GLN A 565 -22.18 23.62 4.99
C GLN A 565 -21.95 23.62 3.47
N THR A 566 -22.90 23.12 2.67
CA THR A 566 -22.72 22.92 1.23
C THR A 566 -23.56 23.88 0.39
N ARG A 567 -23.21 24.05 -0.89
CA ARG A 567 -24.12 24.67 -1.87
C ARG A 567 -25.24 23.67 -2.17
N GLY A 568 -26.48 24.14 -2.23
CA GLY A 568 -27.62 23.31 -2.61
C GLY A 568 -27.61 22.93 -4.09
N ILE A 569 -28.42 21.94 -4.45
CA ILE A 569 -28.64 21.55 -5.85
C ILE A 569 -29.51 22.59 -6.58
N VAL A 570 -29.43 22.53 -7.90
CA VAL A 570 -30.35 23.10 -8.88
C VAL A 570 -31.06 21.95 -9.58
N GLY A 571 -32.34 21.74 -9.29
CA GLY A 571 -33.11 20.60 -9.79
C GLY A 571 -34.37 20.40 -8.98
N GLU A 572 -35.03 19.26 -9.15
CA GLU A 572 -36.24 18.92 -8.42
C GLU A 572 -36.08 17.59 -7.68
N ILE A 573 -36.52 17.56 -6.41
CA ILE A 573 -36.60 16.33 -5.61
C ILE A 573 -38.05 16.07 -5.25
N ASP A 574 -38.42 14.79 -5.30
CA ASP A 574 -39.73 14.28 -4.91
C ASP A 574 -39.59 13.03 -4.01
N ASP A 575 -40.66 12.73 -3.27
CA ASP A 575 -40.84 11.48 -2.50
C ASP A 575 -39.58 11.02 -1.72
N VAL A 576 -39.14 11.88 -0.78
CA VAL A 576 -37.98 11.61 0.09
C VAL A 576 -38.38 10.67 1.22
N ARG A 577 -37.61 9.59 1.40
CA ARG A 577 -37.86 8.57 2.42
C ARG A 577 -36.59 8.19 3.16
N VAL A 578 -36.74 7.99 4.47
CA VAL A 578 -35.71 7.47 5.37
C VAL A 578 -36.23 6.18 6.01
N TYR A 579 -35.45 5.11 5.94
CA TYR A 579 -35.75 3.83 6.58
C TYR A 579 -34.65 3.52 7.60
N ASP A 580 -35.04 3.03 8.77
CA ASP A 580 -34.17 2.46 9.82
C ASP A 580 -33.80 0.99 9.55
N VAL A 581 -33.94 0.56 8.29
CA VAL A 581 -33.54 -0.75 7.78
C VAL A 581 -32.82 -0.60 6.43
N ALA A 582 -31.87 -1.49 6.17
CA ALA A 582 -31.24 -1.61 4.86
C ALA A 582 -32.17 -2.40 3.94
N LEU A 583 -32.70 -1.76 2.89
CA LEU A 583 -33.51 -2.45 1.90
C LEU A 583 -32.64 -3.34 1.01
N ASP A 584 -33.11 -4.55 0.72
CA ASP A 584 -32.46 -5.42 -0.26
C ASP A 584 -32.80 -5.03 -1.70
N ALA A 585 -32.10 -5.59 -2.69
CA ALA A 585 -32.29 -5.26 -4.10
C ALA A 585 -33.73 -5.53 -4.61
N SER A 586 -34.44 -6.51 -4.06
CA SER A 586 -35.83 -6.79 -4.43
C SER A 586 -36.80 -5.76 -3.85
N GLN A 587 -36.54 -5.30 -2.63
CA GLN A 587 -37.29 -4.24 -1.97
C GLN A 587 -37.06 -2.89 -2.64
N VAL A 588 -35.83 -2.57 -3.04
CA VAL A 588 -35.52 -1.36 -3.81
C VAL A 588 -36.20 -1.37 -5.19
N ARG A 589 -36.23 -2.51 -5.89
CA ARG A 589 -37.05 -2.66 -7.11
C ARG A 589 -38.54 -2.46 -6.87
N SER A 590 -39.04 -2.91 -5.73
CA SER A 590 -40.44 -2.71 -5.35
C SER A 590 -40.71 -1.24 -5.01
N LEU A 591 -39.76 -0.53 -4.39
CA LEU A 591 -39.83 0.91 -4.13
C LEU A 591 -39.93 1.70 -5.43
N PHE A 592 -39.08 1.39 -6.42
CA PHE A 592 -39.13 1.99 -7.76
C PHE A 592 -40.48 1.81 -8.44
N LYS A 593 -41.09 0.62 -8.29
CA LYS A 593 -42.44 0.32 -8.81
C LYS A 593 -43.57 0.88 -7.94
N GLN A 594 -43.24 1.58 -6.84
CA GLN A 594 -44.18 2.10 -5.85
C GLN A 594 -45.07 1.00 -5.22
N GLN A 595 -44.48 -0.16 -5.00
CA GLN A 595 -45.12 -1.38 -4.48
C GLN A 595 -44.48 -1.88 -3.18
N LEU A 596 -43.61 -1.08 -2.57
CA LEU A 596 -42.95 -1.45 -1.31
C LEU A 596 -43.91 -1.27 -0.12
N ASP A 597 -44.11 -2.35 0.64
CA ASP A 597 -44.95 -2.38 1.86
C ASP A 597 -44.15 -2.06 3.15
N VAL A 598 -42.82 -1.98 3.06
CA VAL A 598 -41.97 -1.54 4.17
C VAL A 598 -42.24 -0.06 4.43
N LYS A 599 -42.60 0.28 5.68
CA LYS A 599 -42.88 1.66 6.08
C LYS A 599 -41.58 2.41 6.37
N PRO A 600 -41.40 3.62 5.83
CA PRO A 600 -40.26 4.46 6.20
C PRO A 600 -40.46 5.05 7.61
N SER A 601 -39.36 5.36 8.27
CA SER A 601 -39.33 6.12 9.52
C SER A 601 -39.75 7.58 9.29
N HIS A 602 -39.38 8.15 8.14
CA HIS A 602 -39.83 9.48 7.69
C HIS A 602 -40.16 9.48 6.20
N HIS A 603 -41.21 10.21 5.81
CA HIS A 603 -41.67 10.31 4.43
C HIS A 603 -42.12 11.73 4.10
N TYR A 604 -41.40 12.37 3.19
CA TYR A 604 -41.68 13.72 2.69
C TYR A 604 -42.06 13.64 1.21
N PRO A 605 -43.36 13.56 0.89
CA PRO A 605 -43.83 13.45 -0.49
C PRO A 605 -43.79 14.78 -1.25
N PHE A 606 -43.33 15.87 -0.62
CA PHE A 606 -43.29 17.24 -1.17
C PHE A 606 -44.55 17.76 -1.87
N ASN A 607 -45.72 17.18 -1.57
CA ASN A 607 -47.04 17.60 -2.05
C ASN A 607 -47.46 18.97 -1.51
N LYS A 608 -46.88 20.04 -2.07
CA LYS A 608 -47.08 21.46 -1.74
C LYS A 608 -46.75 21.83 -0.28
N SER A 609 -46.04 20.95 0.42
CA SER A 609 -45.60 21.14 1.81
C SER A 609 -44.38 20.29 2.09
N VAL A 610 -43.65 20.62 3.16
CA VAL A 610 -42.50 19.83 3.66
C VAL A 610 -42.90 18.95 4.85
N LYS A 611 -44.15 18.48 4.88
CA LYS A 611 -44.67 17.67 5.98
C LYS A 611 -44.17 16.23 5.93
N ASP A 612 -43.90 15.69 7.11
CA ASP A 612 -43.61 14.27 7.27
C ASP A 612 -44.90 13.49 7.47
N VAL A 613 -45.25 12.65 6.50
CA VAL A 613 -46.49 11.85 6.56
C VAL A 613 -46.31 10.50 7.27
N ALA A 614 -45.10 10.18 7.72
CA ALA A 614 -44.79 8.93 8.43
C ALA A 614 -44.35 9.16 9.87
N GLY A 615 -43.26 9.90 10.09
CA GLY A 615 -42.63 10.07 11.41
C GLY A 615 -43.18 11.24 12.24
N GLY A 616 -43.99 12.11 11.62
CA GLY A 616 -44.64 13.24 12.29
C GLY A 616 -43.71 14.40 12.65
N ILE A 617 -42.50 14.46 12.09
CA ILE A 617 -41.58 15.59 12.27
C ILE A 617 -41.44 16.34 10.94
N ASP A 618 -42.23 17.41 10.81
CA ASP A 618 -42.23 18.27 9.62
C ASP A 618 -40.83 18.85 9.35
N GLY A 619 -40.50 19.00 8.06
CA GLY A 619 -39.22 19.55 7.63
C GLY A 619 -39.09 21.05 7.91
N GLU A 620 -37.87 21.49 8.20
CA GLU A 620 -37.56 22.90 8.45
C GLU A 620 -36.75 23.49 7.29
N MET A 621 -36.93 24.78 7.00
CA MET A 621 -36.17 25.43 5.93
C MET A 621 -34.70 25.61 6.33
N ILE A 622 -33.80 25.21 5.44
CA ILE A 622 -32.39 25.61 5.45
C ILE A 622 -32.22 26.74 4.42
N GLY A 623 -31.53 27.82 4.76
CA GLY A 623 -31.32 28.95 3.84
C GLY A 623 -32.46 29.97 3.84
N SER A 624 -32.76 30.55 2.69
CA SER A 624 -33.76 31.62 2.57
C SER A 624 -34.52 31.55 1.25
N GLY A 625 -35.76 32.03 1.23
CA GLY A 625 -36.62 32.06 0.06
C GLY A 625 -37.99 31.44 0.34
N ASP A 626 -38.76 31.21 -0.72
CA ASP A 626 -40.05 30.53 -0.64
C ASP A 626 -39.98 29.20 -1.39
N PHE A 627 -40.54 28.14 -0.79
CA PHE A 627 -40.62 26.85 -1.46
C PHE A 627 -41.45 26.93 -2.74
N ARG A 628 -40.84 26.52 -3.85
CA ARG A 628 -41.51 26.41 -5.15
C ARG A 628 -41.77 24.95 -5.49
N PHE A 629 -43.01 24.64 -5.87
CA PHE A 629 -43.41 23.29 -6.25
C PHE A 629 -43.72 23.18 -7.75
N VAL A 630 -43.42 22.03 -8.33
CA VAL A 630 -43.74 21.67 -9.73
C VAL A 630 -44.41 20.29 -9.77
N PRO A 631 -45.03 19.85 -10.88
CA PRO A 631 -45.61 18.51 -10.97
C PRO A 631 -44.58 17.42 -10.63
N GLY A 632 -44.98 16.51 -9.73
CA GLY A 632 -44.16 15.41 -9.23
C GLY A 632 -44.06 14.21 -10.18
N VAL A 633 -43.42 13.14 -9.71
CA VAL A 633 -43.12 11.93 -10.48
C VAL A 633 -44.39 11.22 -10.99
N ASN A 634 -45.49 11.27 -10.24
CA ASN A 634 -46.75 10.60 -10.57
C ASN A 634 -47.75 11.50 -11.33
N GLY A 635 -47.47 12.79 -11.45
CA GLY A 635 -48.40 13.78 -11.98
C GLY A 635 -49.69 13.96 -11.17
N GLY A 636 -50.66 14.68 -11.73
CA GLY A 636 -51.92 14.97 -11.03
C GLY A 636 -51.73 15.93 -9.86
N ASP A 637 -52.13 15.51 -8.65
CA ASP A 637 -51.95 16.27 -7.41
C ASP A 637 -50.54 16.14 -6.81
N ASP A 638 -49.73 15.21 -7.34
CA ASP A 638 -48.34 14.97 -6.94
C ASP A 638 -47.47 16.18 -7.28
N SER A 639 -46.66 16.64 -6.34
CA SER A 639 -45.79 17.81 -6.51
C SER A 639 -44.40 17.54 -5.97
N ALA A 640 -43.38 17.91 -6.75
CA ALA A 640 -42.00 17.91 -6.33
C ALA A 640 -41.56 19.30 -5.83
N LEU A 641 -40.55 19.33 -4.98
CA LEU A 641 -39.92 20.57 -4.53
C LEU A 641 -38.77 20.96 -5.48
N VAL A 642 -38.80 22.21 -5.95
CA VAL A 642 -37.72 22.81 -6.73
C VAL A 642 -36.63 23.30 -5.78
N PHE A 643 -35.40 22.99 -6.10
CA PHE A 643 -34.20 23.49 -5.45
C PHE A 643 -33.43 24.35 -6.45
N ASN A 644 -32.98 25.51 -6.00
CA ASN A 644 -32.32 26.54 -6.81
C ASN A 644 -31.02 27.02 -6.17
N ASN A 645 -30.42 26.17 -5.32
CA ASN A 645 -29.30 26.48 -4.44
C ASN A 645 -29.59 27.50 -3.30
N ASP A 646 -30.73 28.19 -3.24
CA ASP A 646 -30.96 29.20 -2.17
C ASP A 646 -31.42 28.61 -0.84
N TYR A 647 -32.12 27.47 -0.90
CA TYR A 647 -32.68 26.80 0.28
C TYR A 647 -32.62 25.28 0.19
N GLY A 648 -32.90 24.62 1.31
CA GLY A 648 -33.15 23.18 1.42
C GLY A 648 -34.14 22.84 2.53
N VAL A 649 -34.30 21.55 2.82
CA VAL A 649 -35.19 21.06 3.88
C VAL A 649 -34.38 20.23 4.88
N LYS A 650 -34.36 20.65 6.14
CA LYS A 650 -33.82 19.88 7.25
C LYS A 650 -34.84 18.83 7.66
N ILE A 651 -34.41 17.57 7.70
CA ILE A 651 -35.20 16.43 8.18
C ILE A 651 -34.44 15.70 9.30
N PRO A 652 -35.09 14.92 10.18
CA PRO A 652 -34.39 14.18 11.23
C PRO A 652 -33.44 13.11 10.67
N ASN A 653 -32.29 12.94 11.32
CA ASN A 653 -31.48 11.74 11.17
C ASN A 653 -31.94 10.74 12.24
N SER A 654 -32.69 9.73 11.84
CA SER A 654 -33.18 8.67 12.73
C SER A 654 -32.66 7.28 12.35
N ALA A 655 -31.70 7.21 11.43
CA ALA A 655 -31.25 5.97 10.81
C ALA A 655 -29.73 5.83 10.93
N TYR A 656 -29.27 5.01 11.89
CA TYR A 656 -27.88 5.03 12.35
C TYR A 656 -27.08 3.76 12.06
N GLU A 657 -27.72 2.58 12.12
CA GLU A 657 -27.04 1.29 11.99
C GLU A 657 -27.19 0.75 10.55
N ASN A 658 -28.25 -0.03 10.30
CA ASN A 658 -28.69 -0.44 8.97
C ASN A 658 -29.77 0.53 8.50
N TYR A 659 -29.62 1.12 7.32
CA TYR A 659 -30.59 2.13 6.88
C TYR A 659 -30.64 2.31 5.37
N THR A 660 -31.70 3.00 4.92
CA THR A 660 -31.91 3.38 3.53
C THR A 660 -32.32 4.84 3.42
N LEU A 661 -31.65 5.57 2.52
CA LEU A 661 -32.02 6.94 2.12
C LEU A 661 -32.50 6.88 0.67
N SER A 662 -33.66 7.46 0.37
CA SER A 662 -34.21 7.42 -0.98
C SER A 662 -34.90 8.71 -1.37
N CYS A 663 -34.75 9.12 -2.62
CA CYS A 663 -35.49 10.23 -3.20
C CYS A 663 -35.62 10.08 -4.73
N TRP A 664 -36.64 10.68 -5.31
CA TRP A 664 -36.70 10.91 -6.74
C TRP A 664 -36.00 12.22 -7.09
N LEU A 665 -35.18 12.20 -8.13
CA LEU A 665 -34.43 13.36 -8.60
C LEU A 665 -34.73 13.60 -10.08
N ARG A 666 -34.89 14.88 -10.44
CA ARG A 666 -34.85 15.35 -11.84
C ARG A 666 -33.92 16.55 -11.94
N MET A 667 -33.09 16.55 -12.97
CA MET A 667 -32.17 17.64 -13.27
C MET A 667 -31.84 17.69 -14.77
N ASP A 668 -31.68 18.91 -15.29
CA ASP A 668 -31.48 19.15 -16.73
C ASP A 668 -30.00 19.21 -17.14
N ALA A 669 -29.11 19.51 -16.18
CA ALA A 669 -27.70 19.74 -16.46
C ALA A 669 -26.81 19.29 -15.29
N PRO A 670 -25.59 18.81 -15.56
CA PRO A 670 -24.62 18.49 -14.52
C PRO A 670 -24.27 19.68 -13.62
N GLN A 671 -23.96 19.41 -12.35
CA GLN A 671 -23.60 20.41 -11.35
C GLN A 671 -22.25 20.11 -10.71
N ALA A 672 -21.23 20.91 -11.03
CA ALA A 672 -19.91 20.78 -10.42
C ALA A 672 -20.02 20.84 -8.89
N PRO A 673 -19.34 19.93 -8.15
CA PRO A 673 -19.33 19.89 -6.70
C PRO A 673 -19.18 21.27 -6.04
N PRO A 674 -19.86 21.51 -4.90
CA PRO A 674 -19.90 22.80 -4.20
C PRO A 674 -18.51 23.31 -3.77
N TRP A 675 -17.55 22.40 -3.59
CA TRP A 675 -16.18 22.68 -3.23
C TRP A 675 -15.28 22.43 -4.44
N GLY A 676 -14.64 23.45 -4.99
CA GLY A 676 -13.69 23.30 -6.11
C GLY A 676 -12.43 22.49 -5.77
N ARG A 677 -12.30 21.97 -4.55
CA ARG A 677 -11.27 21.01 -4.15
C ARG A 677 -11.81 19.59 -4.37
N GLY A 678 -11.04 18.75 -5.06
CA GLY A 678 -11.36 17.35 -5.35
C GLY A 678 -12.46 17.13 -6.39
N ASP A 679 -12.82 18.18 -7.14
CA ASP A 679 -13.57 18.07 -8.38
C ASP A 679 -12.67 17.61 -9.55
N MET A 680 -12.01 16.47 -9.36
CA MET A 680 -10.99 15.98 -10.28
C MET A 680 -11.44 14.67 -10.93
N ARG A 681 -10.85 14.38 -12.08
CA ARG A 681 -10.85 13.09 -12.76
C ARG A 681 -9.42 12.64 -12.96
N LEU A 682 -9.25 11.34 -13.14
CA LEU A 682 -7.97 10.73 -13.45
C LEU A 682 -7.95 10.38 -14.95
N LEU A 683 -6.90 10.77 -15.65
CA LEU A 683 -6.69 10.36 -17.04
C LEU A 683 -6.33 8.87 -17.09
N ASP A 684 -7.04 8.10 -17.92
CA ASP A 684 -6.85 6.66 -18.04
C ASP A 684 -5.58 6.34 -18.85
N PHE A 685 -4.45 6.18 -18.16
CA PHE A 685 -3.21 5.69 -18.78
C PHE A 685 -3.27 4.21 -19.19
N GLY A 686 -4.35 3.49 -18.86
CA GLY A 686 -4.64 2.16 -19.40
C GLY A 686 -5.09 2.21 -20.86
N ASP A 687 -5.64 3.34 -21.33
CA ASP A 687 -5.94 3.56 -22.75
C ASP A 687 -4.66 4.03 -23.49
N PRO A 688 -4.10 3.23 -24.42
CA PRO A 688 -2.88 3.61 -25.14
C PRO A 688 -3.00 4.92 -25.91
N ALA A 689 -4.19 5.25 -26.44
CA ALA A 689 -4.41 6.49 -27.17
C ALA A 689 -4.41 7.71 -26.24
N ALA A 690 -4.99 7.57 -25.05
CA ALA A 690 -4.94 8.61 -24.02
C ALA A 690 -3.49 8.86 -23.56
N ALA A 691 -2.74 7.78 -23.29
CA ALA A 691 -1.35 7.83 -22.86
C ALA A 691 -0.41 8.43 -23.92
N GLU A 692 -0.58 8.08 -25.19
CA GLU A 692 0.17 8.67 -26.30
C GLU A 692 -0.16 10.17 -26.44
N TRP A 693 -1.44 10.51 -26.48
CA TRP A 693 -1.89 11.89 -26.70
C TRP A 693 -1.41 12.85 -25.61
N ILE A 694 -1.53 12.48 -24.33
CA ILE A 694 -1.09 13.34 -23.23
C ILE A 694 0.43 13.49 -23.19
N THR A 695 1.17 12.44 -23.57
CA THR A 695 2.63 12.49 -23.70
C THR A 695 3.02 13.53 -24.74
N GLU A 696 2.42 13.49 -25.93
CA GLU A 696 2.66 14.50 -26.98
C GLU A 696 2.20 15.91 -26.57
N TYR A 697 1.07 16.01 -25.87
CA TYR A 697 0.53 17.27 -25.37
C TYR A 697 1.48 17.94 -24.38
N VAL A 698 2.06 17.19 -23.45
CA VAL A 698 3.03 17.70 -22.47
C VAL A 698 4.41 17.93 -23.12
N ASP A 699 4.90 17.02 -23.95
CA ASP A 699 6.20 17.14 -24.63
C ASP A 699 6.29 18.39 -25.51
N SER A 700 5.23 18.68 -26.26
CA SER A 700 5.17 19.92 -27.07
C SER A 700 5.22 21.19 -26.22
N ARG A 701 4.79 21.15 -24.95
CA ARG A 701 4.86 22.29 -24.02
C ARG A 701 6.25 22.41 -23.43
N ILE A 702 6.87 21.30 -23.04
CA ILE A 702 8.28 21.25 -22.64
C ILE A 702 9.15 21.87 -23.74
N THR A 703 9.00 21.38 -24.97
CA THR A 703 9.79 21.82 -26.12
C THR A 703 9.52 23.29 -26.48
N SER A 704 8.26 23.69 -26.60
CA SER A 704 7.92 25.07 -27.03
C SER A 704 8.26 26.14 -26.00
N GLN A 705 8.26 25.79 -24.71
CA GLN A 705 8.57 26.71 -23.62
C GLN A 705 10.05 26.70 -23.21
N GLY A 706 10.87 25.82 -23.81
CA GLY A 706 12.30 25.71 -23.48
C GLY A 706 12.56 25.16 -22.07
N VAL A 707 11.76 24.18 -21.65
CA VAL A 707 11.93 23.49 -20.36
C VAL A 707 13.04 22.45 -20.49
N ASP A 708 13.96 22.42 -19.53
CA ASP A 708 15.06 21.45 -19.50
C ASP A 708 14.74 20.22 -18.66
N LEU A 709 13.91 20.38 -17.62
CA LEU A 709 13.55 19.31 -16.70
C LEU A 709 12.08 19.34 -16.33
N TYR A 710 11.42 18.22 -16.61
CA TYR A 710 10.04 17.95 -16.23
C TYR A 710 9.98 17.51 -14.76
N ARG A 711 9.21 18.24 -13.93
CA ARG A 711 8.91 17.85 -12.54
C ARG A 711 7.46 17.38 -12.46
N HIS A 712 7.26 16.16 -11.98
CA HIS A 712 5.96 15.51 -11.89
C HIS A 712 5.51 15.38 -10.43
N ASP A 713 4.26 15.74 -10.13
CA ASP A 713 3.58 15.30 -8.92
C ASP A 713 2.59 14.17 -9.18
N GLY A 714 2.70 13.12 -8.37
CA GLY A 714 1.71 12.05 -8.29
C GLY A 714 0.59 12.42 -7.32
N ILE A 715 -0.63 12.04 -7.67
CA ILE A 715 -1.84 12.28 -6.87
C ILE A 715 -2.47 10.92 -6.53
N PRO A 716 -3.08 10.74 -5.35
CA PRO A 716 -3.65 9.45 -4.93
C PRO A 716 -4.68 8.89 -5.93
N PRO A 717 -4.36 7.81 -6.68
CA PRO A 717 -5.21 7.37 -7.78
C PRO A 717 -6.19 6.25 -7.37
N LEU A 718 -6.05 5.67 -6.17
CA LEU A 718 -6.73 4.43 -5.80
C LEU A 718 -8.26 4.51 -5.85
N SER A 719 -8.84 5.62 -5.38
CA SER A 719 -10.30 5.80 -5.38
C SER A 719 -10.88 5.89 -6.80
N PHE A 720 -10.13 6.45 -7.75
CA PHE A 720 -10.50 6.48 -9.17
C PHE A 720 -10.45 5.07 -9.76
N TRP A 721 -9.36 4.33 -9.55
CA TRP A 721 -9.26 2.94 -10.04
C TRP A 721 -10.36 2.07 -9.46
N ASN A 722 -10.56 2.10 -8.15
CA ASN A 722 -11.61 1.36 -7.49
C ASN A 722 -12.98 1.70 -8.09
N ALA A 723 -13.33 2.98 -8.24
CA ALA A 723 -14.62 3.37 -8.80
C ALA A 723 -14.89 2.86 -10.23
N ASN A 724 -13.84 2.64 -11.02
CA ASN A 724 -13.95 2.20 -12.41
C ASN A 724 -13.71 0.71 -12.62
N ASP A 725 -13.21 -0.01 -11.61
CA ASP A 725 -12.95 -1.44 -11.70
C ASP A 725 -14.23 -2.27 -11.94
N GLU A 726 -14.05 -3.44 -12.54
CA GLU A 726 -15.13 -4.38 -12.86
C GLU A 726 -15.56 -5.17 -11.61
N SER A 727 -16.87 -5.40 -11.45
CA SER A 727 -17.41 -6.09 -10.28
C SER A 727 -16.95 -7.54 -10.12
N GLU A 728 -16.51 -8.17 -11.20
CA GLU A 728 -16.02 -9.55 -11.21
C GLU A 728 -14.55 -9.67 -10.73
N ARG A 729 -13.86 -8.53 -10.55
CA ARG A 729 -12.45 -8.46 -10.13
C ARG A 729 -12.27 -8.00 -8.68
N ARG A 730 -13.36 -7.67 -7.98
CA ARG A 730 -13.38 -7.13 -6.62
C ARG A 730 -13.71 -8.15 -5.55
#